data_AF-A0AA38P750-F1
#
_entry.id   AF-A0AA38P750-F1
#
_cell.length_a   1.000
_cell.length_b   1.000
_cell.length_c   1.000
_cell.angle_alpha   90.00
_cell.angle_beta   90.00
_cell.angle_gamma   90.00
#
_symmetry.space_group_name_H-M   'P 1'
#
loop_
_entity.id
_entity.type
_entity.pdbx_description
1 polymer ?
#
loop_
_entity_poly.entity_id
_entity_poly.type
_entity_poly.pdbx_seq_one_letter_code
_entity_poly.pdbx_strand_id
1 'polypeptide(L)'
;MKEPSYNREGRTRAMLSTATDPELRKVLKKGASQSTIAIEAVNTQLKLWKDTVEKQAASTITCELLGLDIASLTFKGYLGQHVEEDAAIIQAAVKRVENANELLKKGVWSWAKLPYTIRRVGSSLVDSSDDTTEQGPKKKTKLLETDELVDDVDEWVLRNEVFLRTLSKPHADSPAALKPWQVGLVQIADLPKVLHSCTSIMSPTVSKYPHALKITRFPIDAIPGFTVLADRRPSTIFVQPSVSDFKGRFDCMSGGLLAGLDWNNIFIAGGLVLGALLTPDIPPTATLPETERSYLNQPSEWISSDIDLYIYGLDVEAANEKIKHIVEVYRSNLGSVDAPFLIVRNSQTITLYSEWPKRRVQIVLKLVKSPREVLLNFDLDICAVGWDGKQVFMLPRFVRALETGTNVFTMDLVNGHYLGDRKATRDKRVFKYAKRGYGIRIIPLYIGYLSPFQSDKSKSLLAEISLGEKLQKPPLSLPLIAKQARAWTREVVNRYIKTGQSNEAVAFHWPEDRWPEIKGKKGVPVFSHAMLEGYGQITSEPLGRSCLTGFGLLMRHVALWEMEIEGTIEIYEHIFAEDAYNNIGQVAYDDTPAYEWDDKFTIPNFTKAIDSFNDREVEALQEEWDYFADSNNESAELPVIKRVSYASTFTEIFSDKNDMAIAIFTTDAFVHFANELVMKALQESNLDKTKTGSVKPPPLEIIEPEMESSDVVLALWRLDNILNWQMVDRRIDEVREVLWAFHRANERVLRPEPEGRIDYLKTNISKRAIRTSEKDECHAFVRWVGREPYQDTTDLNGIFWLGGYRNNGDW
;
A
#
# COMPACT_ATOMS: atom_id res chain seq x y z
N MET A 1 8.58 31.05 -10.37
CA MET A 1 7.66 30.42 -11.35
C MET A 1 6.40 29.99 -10.62
N LYS A 2 5.23 30.30 -11.20
CA LYS A 2 3.92 29.91 -10.65
C LYS A 2 3.79 28.38 -10.59
N GLU A 3 3.05 27.85 -9.63
CA GLU A 3 2.71 26.41 -9.62
C GLU A 3 1.81 26.10 -10.82
N PRO A 4 2.10 25.02 -11.58
CA PRO A 4 1.25 24.61 -12.69
C PRO A 4 -0.06 24.03 -12.16
N SER A 5 -1.14 24.22 -12.91
CA SER A 5 -2.49 23.87 -12.47
C SER A 5 -3.40 23.54 -13.63
N TYR A 6 -4.34 22.62 -13.41
CA TYR A 6 -5.41 22.35 -14.36
C TYR A 6 -6.67 23.11 -13.97
N ASN A 7 -7.43 23.58 -14.96
CA ASN A 7 -8.80 24.05 -14.77
C ASN A 7 -9.76 22.96 -15.25
N ARG A 8 -10.65 22.50 -14.38
CA ARG A 8 -11.74 21.57 -14.72
C ARG A 8 -13.04 22.14 -14.16
N GLU A 9 -14.00 22.39 -15.06
CA GLU A 9 -15.33 22.96 -14.80
C GLU A 9 -15.29 24.16 -13.82
N GLY A 10 -14.32 25.07 -14.00
CA GLY A 10 -14.19 26.29 -13.20
C GLY A 10 -13.44 26.13 -11.87
N ARG A 11 -12.89 24.95 -11.56
CA ARG A 11 -11.98 24.75 -10.40
C ARG A 11 -10.54 24.54 -10.83
N THR A 12 -9.65 25.22 -10.12
CA THR A 12 -8.20 25.07 -10.27
C THR A 12 -7.66 24.00 -9.32
N ARG A 13 -6.94 23.01 -9.83
CA ARG A 13 -6.23 21.98 -9.04
C ARG A 13 -4.73 22.02 -9.35
N ALA A 14 -3.90 21.69 -8.35
CA ALA A 14 -2.46 21.58 -8.56
C ALA A 14 -2.15 20.42 -9.51
N MET A 15 -1.29 20.69 -10.49
CA MET A 15 -0.86 19.69 -11.47
C MET A 15 0.15 18.71 -10.89
N LEU A 16 1.04 19.17 -10.01
CA LEU A 16 2.07 18.33 -9.41
C LEU A 16 1.59 17.81 -8.05
N SER A 17 1.80 16.51 -7.78
CA SER A 17 1.53 15.90 -6.47
C SER A 17 2.13 16.77 -5.38
N THR A 18 1.40 16.98 -4.28
CA THR A 18 1.93 17.78 -3.16
C THR A 18 3.08 17.08 -2.42
N ALA A 19 3.27 15.78 -2.67
CA ALA A 19 4.36 14.97 -2.17
C ALA A 19 5.67 15.12 -2.97
N THR A 20 5.65 15.75 -4.15
CA THR A 20 6.84 15.88 -5.01
C THR A 20 7.97 16.61 -4.31
N ASP A 21 9.15 15.99 -4.28
CA ASP A 21 10.39 16.57 -3.72
C ASP A 21 10.68 17.98 -4.30
N PRO A 22 11.18 18.93 -3.48
CA PRO A 22 11.45 20.30 -3.94
C PRO A 22 12.41 20.43 -5.12
N GLU A 23 13.43 19.56 -5.25
CA GLU A 23 14.35 19.57 -6.41
C GLU A 23 13.64 19.07 -7.66
N LEU A 24 12.94 17.93 -7.58
CA LEU A 24 12.17 17.42 -8.71
C LEU A 24 11.05 18.39 -9.12
N ARG A 25 10.37 19.03 -8.16
CA ARG A 25 9.36 20.05 -8.43
C ARG A 25 9.93 21.21 -9.25
N LYS A 26 11.18 21.63 -9.01
CA LYS A 26 11.83 22.67 -9.83
C LYS A 26 12.03 22.22 -11.28
N VAL A 27 12.43 20.97 -11.49
CA VAL A 27 12.59 20.36 -12.83
C VAL A 27 11.25 20.36 -13.56
N LEU A 28 10.20 19.81 -12.94
CA LEU A 28 8.87 19.70 -13.55
C LEU A 28 8.23 21.06 -13.88
N LYS A 29 8.63 22.14 -13.18
CA LYS A 29 8.16 23.50 -13.47
C LYS A 29 8.89 24.18 -14.63
N LYS A 30 10.12 23.76 -14.96
CA LYS A 30 10.98 24.40 -15.95
C LYS A 30 10.93 23.72 -17.32
N GLY A 31 10.81 22.39 -17.33
CA GLY A 31 11.01 21.61 -18.54
C GLY A 31 10.07 22.03 -19.68
N ALA A 32 10.68 22.24 -20.85
CA ALA A 32 10.03 22.75 -22.06
C ALA A 32 9.63 21.63 -23.05
N SER A 33 10.25 20.45 -22.96
CA SER A 33 9.95 19.27 -23.80
C SER A 33 9.85 17.99 -22.96
N GLN A 34 9.18 16.96 -23.49
CA GLN A 34 9.04 15.68 -22.81
C GLN A 34 10.40 15.01 -22.53
N SER A 35 11.31 15.02 -23.51
CA SER A 35 12.67 14.46 -23.37
C SER A 35 13.43 15.10 -22.22
N THR A 36 13.47 16.44 -22.18
CA THR A 36 14.20 17.17 -21.13
C THR A 36 13.61 16.88 -19.75
N ILE A 37 12.27 16.89 -19.63
CA ILE A 37 11.59 16.60 -18.36
C ILE A 37 11.91 15.19 -17.88
N ALA A 38 11.80 14.19 -18.76
CA ALA A 38 11.99 12.80 -18.43
C ALA A 38 13.44 12.50 -18.00
N ILE A 39 14.43 12.97 -18.77
CA ILE A 39 15.85 12.77 -18.48
C ILE A 39 16.26 13.51 -17.20
N GLU A 40 15.88 14.78 -17.04
CA GLU A 40 16.20 15.53 -15.82
C GLU A 40 15.51 14.94 -14.59
N ALA A 41 14.30 14.39 -14.72
CA ALA A 41 13.60 13.72 -13.63
C ALA A 41 14.37 12.47 -13.15
N VAL A 42 14.77 11.58 -14.06
CA VAL A 42 15.58 10.38 -13.73
C VAL A 42 16.88 10.81 -13.05
N ASN A 43 17.61 11.75 -13.64
CA ASN A 43 18.89 12.21 -13.09
C ASN A 43 18.74 12.85 -11.71
N THR A 44 17.68 13.64 -11.49
CA THR A 44 17.39 14.27 -10.20
C THR A 44 17.05 13.23 -9.14
N GLN A 45 16.19 12.25 -9.45
CA GLN A 45 15.84 11.19 -8.52
C GLN A 45 17.05 10.30 -8.17
N LEU A 46 17.89 9.97 -9.16
CA LEU A 46 19.13 9.22 -8.92
C LEU A 46 20.13 10.00 -8.06
N LYS A 47 20.27 11.30 -8.29
CA LYS A 47 21.08 12.18 -7.45
C LYS A 47 20.56 12.19 -6.01
N LEU A 48 19.27 12.46 -5.80
CA LEU A 48 18.65 12.48 -4.46
C LEU A 48 18.81 11.14 -3.73
N TRP A 49 18.64 10.03 -4.45
CA TRP A 49 18.87 8.70 -3.91
C TRP A 49 20.34 8.48 -3.53
N LYS A 50 21.28 8.84 -4.42
CA LYS A 50 22.72 8.69 -4.17
C LYS A 50 23.15 9.51 -2.97
N ASP A 51 22.74 10.78 -2.89
CA ASP A 51 23.01 11.66 -1.74
C ASP A 51 22.47 11.05 -0.44
N THR A 52 21.29 10.43 -0.50
CA THR A 52 20.67 9.74 0.64
C THR A 52 21.46 8.49 1.07
N VAL A 53 21.86 7.66 0.11
CA VAL A 53 22.62 6.43 0.37
C VAL A 53 24.02 6.76 0.87
N GLU A 54 24.72 7.73 0.29
CA GLU A 54 26.05 8.16 0.73
C GLU A 54 26.00 8.72 2.16
N LYS A 55 24.99 9.56 2.45
CA LYS A 55 24.77 10.08 3.81
C LYS A 55 24.50 8.98 4.83
N GLN A 56 23.77 7.93 4.45
CA GLN A 56 23.46 6.78 5.31
C GLN A 56 24.65 5.83 5.47
N ALA A 57 25.36 5.55 4.37
CA ALA A 57 26.56 4.72 4.38
C ALA A 57 27.69 5.36 5.19
N ALA A 58 27.78 6.70 5.21
CA ALA A 58 28.71 7.42 6.06
C ALA A 58 28.26 7.53 7.53
N SER A 59 26.99 7.26 7.85
CA SER A 59 26.49 7.33 9.22
C SER A 59 26.80 6.05 10.00
N THR A 60 27.18 6.23 11.26
CA THR A 60 27.27 5.14 12.24
C THR A 60 25.93 5.02 12.94
N ILE A 61 25.37 3.82 13.02
CA ILE A 61 24.18 3.61 13.86
C ILE A 61 24.65 3.62 15.32
N THR A 62 24.33 4.69 16.03
CA THR A 62 24.55 4.78 17.47
C THR A 62 23.24 4.57 18.23
N CYS A 63 23.35 3.82 19.33
CA CYS A 63 22.28 3.62 20.30
C CYS A 63 22.62 4.32 21.61
N GLU A 64 23.15 5.54 21.50
CA GLU A 64 23.52 6.38 22.63
C GLU A 64 22.33 7.14 23.19
N LEU A 65 22.11 7.01 24.50
CA LEU A 65 21.11 7.75 25.24
C LEU A 65 21.75 8.28 26.54
N LEU A 66 21.87 9.61 26.66
CA LEU A 66 22.47 10.29 27.82
C LEU A 66 23.84 9.71 28.26
N GLY A 67 24.68 9.32 27.29
CA GLY A 67 26.02 8.77 27.52
C GLY A 67 26.09 7.25 27.69
N LEU A 68 24.96 6.54 27.58
CA LEU A 68 24.91 5.08 27.54
C LEU A 68 24.68 4.60 26.10
N ASP A 69 25.65 3.89 25.51
CA ASP A 69 25.43 3.16 24.25
C ASP A 69 24.83 1.77 24.53
N ILE A 70 23.52 1.63 24.35
CA ILE A 70 22.79 0.38 24.59
C ILE A 70 23.23 -0.71 23.61
N ALA A 71 23.62 -0.38 22.39
CA ALA A 71 24.01 -1.39 21.41
C ALA A 71 25.41 -1.96 21.65
N SER A 72 26.23 -1.28 22.46
CA SER A 72 27.55 -1.77 22.91
C SER A 72 27.47 -2.78 24.06
N LEU A 73 26.30 -2.95 24.68
CA LEU A 73 26.11 -3.90 25.78
C LEU A 73 26.23 -5.35 25.27
N THR A 74 26.68 -6.24 26.15
CA THR A 74 26.86 -7.65 25.82
C THR A 74 25.55 -8.42 26.02
N PHE A 75 24.91 -8.82 24.92
CA PHE A 75 23.69 -9.64 24.91
C PHE A 75 24.00 -11.08 24.49
N LYS A 76 23.12 -12.01 24.88
CA LYS A 76 23.19 -13.42 24.45
C LYS A 76 22.58 -13.54 23.05
N GLY A 77 23.24 -12.98 22.04
CA GLY A 77 22.74 -12.89 20.67
C GLY A 77 22.40 -11.46 20.28
N TYR A 78 21.25 -11.24 19.64
CA TYR A 78 20.83 -9.90 19.21
C TYR A 78 19.92 -9.21 20.22
N LEU A 79 19.85 -7.88 20.15
CA LEU A 79 19.05 -7.07 21.05
C LEU A 79 17.54 -7.40 20.90
N GLY A 80 16.94 -7.92 21.97
CA GLY A 80 15.54 -8.33 22.00
C GLY A 80 15.31 -9.82 21.73
N GLN A 81 16.38 -10.62 21.57
CA GLN A 81 16.28 -12.07 21.43
C GLN A 81 15.88 -12.75 22.74
N HIS A 82 16.40 -12.25 23.88
CA HIS A 82 16.11 -12.76 25.21
C HIS A 82 15.54 -11.63 26.06
N VAL A 83 14.30 -11.25 25.76
CA VAL A 83 13.64 -10.01 26.21
C VAL A 83 13.87 -9.68 27.69
N GLU A 84 13.63 -10.61 28.61
CA GLU A 84 13.77 -10.39 30.05
C GLU A 84 15.24 -10.23 30.48
N GLU A 85 16.14 -11.06 29.94
CA GLU A 85 17.58 -10.99 30.22
C GLU A 85 18.16 -9.66 29.68
N ASP A 86 17.79 -9.29 28.47
CA ASP A 86 18.22 -8.06 27.79
C ASP A 86 17.71 -6.81 28.55
N ALA A 87 16.46 -6.83 29.02
CA ALA A 87 15.91 -5.76 29.85
C ALA A 87 16.67 -5.63 31.19
N ALA A 88 17.01 -6.75 31.84
CA ALA A 88 17.80 -6.73 33.07
C ALA A 88 19.22 -6.18 32.85
N ILE A 89 19.85 -6.53 31.72
CA ILE A 89 21.17 -6.00 31.31
C ILE A 89 21.09 -4.48 31.14
N ILE A 90 20.08 -3.97 30.42
CA ILE A 90 19.88 -2.52 30.22
C ILE A 90 19.64 -1.81 31.56
N GLN A 91 18.77 -2.37 32.42
CA GLN A 91 18.49 -1.79 33.73
C GLN A 91 19.75 -1.71 34.61
N ALA A 92 20.58 -2.75 34.60
CA ALA A 92 21.84 -2.79 35.34
C ALA A 92 22.86 -1.78 34.78
N ALA A 93 22.91 -1.61 33.46
CA ALA A 93 23.78 -0.64 32.81
C ALA A 93 23.37 0.79 33.16
N VAL A 94 22.07 1.13 33.08
CA VAL A 94 21.52 2.44 33.43
C VAL A 94 21.89 2.85 34.87
N LYS A 95 21.86 1.92 35.82
CA LYS A 95 22.22 2.17 37.23
C LYS A 95 23.70 2.53 37.44
N ARG A 96 24.58 2.26 36.47
CA ARG A 96 26.04 2.47 36.56
C ARG A 96 26.53 3.76 35.91
N VAL A 97 25.66 4.47 35.18
CA VAL A 97 26.02 5.70 34.46
C VAL A 97 25.83 6.92 35.35
N GLU A 98 26.66 7.96 35.18
CA GLU A 98 26.60 9.19 36.00
C GLU A 98 25.21 9.86 35.99
N ASN A 99 24.45 9.72 34.90
CA ASN A 99 23.10 10.27 34.72
C ASN A 99 21.96 9.28 35.05
N ALA A 100 22.22 8.22 35.82
CA ALA A 100 21.24 7.17 36.13
C ALA A 100 19.89 7.71 36.62
N ASN A 101 19.90 8.68 37.53
CA ASN A 101 18.68 9.27 38.08
C ASN A 101 17.86 10.02 37.02
N GLU A 102 18.51 10.64 36.04
CA GLU A 102 17.81 11.34 34.94
C GLU A 102 17.20 10.33 33.95
N LEU A 103 17.94 9.28 33.58
CA LEU A 103 17.46 8.20 32.73
C LEU A 103 16.26 7.46 33.34
N LEU A 104 16.31 7.19 34.64
CA LEU A 104 15.20 6.57 35.36
C LEU A 104 14.01 7.53 35.47
N LYS A 105 14.24 8.81 35.78
CA LYS A 105 13.19 9.84 35.87
C LYS A 105 12.49 10.12 34.55
N LYS A 106 13.23 10.11 33.43
CA LYS A 106 12.67 10.28 32.08
C LYS A 106 12.15 8.96 31.48
N GLY A 107 12.43 7.84 32.16
CA GLY A 107 12.05 6.49 31.75
C GLY A 107 12.81 6.01 30.52
N VAL A 108 13.94 5.31 30.69
CA VAL A 108 14.70 4.70 29.58
C VAL A 108 13.84 3.83 28.65
N TRP A 109 12.81 3.20 29.19
CA TRP A 109 11.87 2.36 28.44
C TRP A 109 11.01 3.16 27.45
N SER A 110 10.95 4.49 27.60
CA SER A 110 10.26 5.37 26.67
C SER A 110 11.03 5.59 25.36
N TRP A 111 12.29 5.12 25.25
CA TRP A 111 13.17 5.38 24.11
C TRP A 111 12.76 4.68 22.80
N ALA A 112 12.64 5.45 21.72
CA ALA A 112 12.14 4.99 20.41
C ALA A 112 13.01 3.91 19.72
N LYS A 113 14.29 3.77 20.09
CA LYS A 113 15.20 2.79 19.47
C LYS A 113 15.24 1.43 20.17
N LEU A 114 14.52 1.25 21.28
CA LEU A 114 14.40 -0.07 21.92
C LEU A 114 13.48 -1.00 21.12
N PRO A 115 13.71 -2.32 21.13
CA PRO A 115 12.69 -3.28 20.72
C PRO A 115 11.41 -3.11 21.54
N TYR A 116 10.24 -3.25 20.90
CA TYR A 116 8.95 -3.08 21.55
C TYR A 116 8.74 -4.05 22.72
N THR A 117 9.25 -5.28 22.58
CA THR A 117 9.24 -6.30 23.64
C THR A 117 10.00 -5.84 24.89
N ILE A 118 11.21 -5.31 24.71
CA ILE A 118 12.05 -4.76 25.78
C ILE A 118 11.38 -3.54 26.40
N ARG A 119 10.81 -2.62 25.60
CA ARG A 119 10.04 -1.48 26.12
C ARG A 119 8.96 -1.96 27.11
N ARG A 120 8.14 -2.93 26.70
CA ARG A 120 6.99 -3.38 27.50
C ARG A 120 7.41 -4.10 28.77
N VAL A 121 8.34 -5.06 28.65
CA VAL A 121 8.86 -5.80 29.80
C VAL A 121 9.60 -4.85 30.75
N GLY A 122 10.45 -3.98 30.23
CA GLY A 122 11.21 -3.02 31.01
C GLY A 122 10.33 -2.04 31.79
N SER A 123 9.28 -1.48 31.16
CA SER A 123 8.32 -0.61 31.84
C SER A 123 7.67 -1.29 33.05
N SER A 124 7.31 -2.58 32.93
CA SER A 124 6.69 -3.33 34.04
C SER A 124 7.61 -3.55 35.25
N LEU A 125 8.94 -3.45 35.07
CA LEU A 125 9.90 -3.56 36.17
C LEU A 125 9.88 -2.33 37.09
N VAL A 126 9.47 -1.16 36.58
CA VAL A 126 9.47 0.12 37.32
C VAL A 126 8.19 0.26 38.17
N ASP A 127 7.06 -0.26 37.69
CA ASP A 127 5.77 -0.22 38.38
C ASP A 127 5.72 -1.02 39.70
N SER A 128 6.79 -1.74 40.05
CA SER A 128 6.88 -2.52 41.29
C SER A 128 7.43 -1.76 42.51
N SER A 129 7.83 -0.48 42.36
CA SER A 129 8.49 0.28 43.43
C SER A 129 7.91 1.66 43.77
N ASP A 130 6.88 2.15 43.07
CA ASP A 130 6.24 3.43 43.43
C ASP A 130 4.71 3.32 43.43
N ASP A 131 4.14 3.39 44.63
CA ASP A 131 2.71 3.42 44.91
C ASP A 131 2.16 4.80 44.51
N THR A 132 1.88 5.00 43.22
CA THR A 132 1.08 6.15 42.76
C THR A 132 -0.05 5.71 41.84
N THR A 133 -1.24 5.70 42.44
CA THR A 133 -2.54 5.73 41.79
C THR A 133 -2.65 6.80 40.71
N GLU A 134 -3.35 6.44 39.62
CA GLU A 134 -3.82 7.28 38.50
C GLU A 134 -2.78 7.75 37.46
N GLN A 135 -2.67 7.00 36.35
CA GLN A 135 -2.34 7.59 35.04
C GLN A 135 -3.15 6.94 33.91
N GLY A 136 -4.34 7.51 33.65
CA GLY A 136 -4.83 7.59 32.27
C GLY A 136 -3.86 8.46 31.44
N PRO A 137 -3.86 8.36 30.09
CA PRO A 137 -2.87 9.01 29.24
C PRO A 137 -2.87 10.53 29.46
N LYS A 138 -1.89 11.03 30.22
CA LYS A 138 -1.73 12.46 30.48
C LYS A 138 -1.19 13.13 29.20
N LYS A 139 -2.02 13.99 28.60
CA LYS A 139 -1.65 14.88 27.48
C LYS A 139 -0.38 15.67 27.81
N LYS A 140 0.71 15.35 27.12
CA LYS A 140 1.80 16.30 26.83
C LYS A 140 2.20 16.16 25.36
N THR A 141 1.46 16.81 24.47
CA THR A 141 1.91 17.02 23.10
C THR A 141 2.94 18.15 23.12
N LYS A 142 4.21 17.83 23.39
CA LYS A 142 5.32 18.73 23.05
C LYS A 142 5.95 18.18 21.77
N LEU A 143 5.76 18.89 20.66
CA LEU A 143 6.64 18.77 19.50
C LEU A 143 8.03 19.26 19.94
N LEU A 144 8.87 18.34 20.38
CA LEU A 144 10.31 18.56 20.42
C LEU A 144 10.91 17.53 19.47
N GLU A 145 11.37 18.01 18.30
CA GLU A 145 12.04 17.23 17.25
C GLU A 145 13.29 16.47 17.77
N THR A 146 13.73 16.74 19.00
CA THR A 146 14.98 16.25 19.57
C THR A 146 14.82 15.31 20.77
N ASP A 147 13.61 15.09 21.29
CA ASP A 147 13.42 14.21 22.45
C ASP A 147 13.22 12.75 21.98
N GLU A 148 14.23 11.90 22.10
CA GLU A 148 14.14 10.48 21.70
C GLU A 148 13.30 9.63 22.68
N LEU A 149 12.92 10.20 23.82
CA LEU A 149 12.10 9.58 24.88
C LEU A 149 10.63 9.92 24.68
N VAL A 150 9.81 8.91 24.38
CA VAL A 150 8.42 9.07 23.97
C VAL A 150 7.50 8.13 24.76
N ASP A 151 6.67 8.73 25.59
CA ASP A 151 5.71 8.01 26.44
C ASP A 151 4.50 7.51 25.65
N ASP A 152 4.00 8.31 24.70
CA ASP A 152 2.86 7.94 23.87
C ASP A 152 3.23 6.77 22.94
N VAL A 153 2.46 5.68 23.03
CA VAL A 153 2.76 4.45 22.27
C VAL A 153 2.61 4.63 20.77
N ASP A 154 1.70 5.49 20.31
CA ASP A 154 1.48 5.71 18.88
C ASP A 154 2.66 6.48 18.28
N GLU A 155 3.07 7.57 18.93
CA GLU A 155 4.24 8.34 18.52
C GLU A 155 5.52 7.51 18.62
N TRP A 156 5.66 6.69 19.68
CA TRP A 156 6.78 5.78 19.82
C TRP A 156 6.85 4.79 18.66
N VAL A 157 5.72 4.19 18.27
CA VAL A 157 5.66 3.24 17.15
C VAL A 157 6.08 3.91 15.84
N LEU A 158 5.63 5.15 15.58
CA LEU A 158 6.03 5.90 14.39
C LEU A 158 7.54 6.15 14.36
N ARG A 159 8.14 6.60 15.48
CA ARG A 159 9.58 6.85 15.56
C ARG A 159 10.41 5.58 15.54
N ASN A 160 9.94 4.51 16.18
CA ASN A 160 10.59 3.20 16.14
C ASN A 160 10.64 2.66 14.72
N GLU A 161 9.58 2.83 13.93
CA GLU A 161 9.57 2.40 12.54
C GLU A 161 10.63 3.12 11.69
N VAL A 162 10.81 4.43 11.89
CA VAL A 162 11.92 5.19 11.26
C VAL A 162 13.27 4.57 11.62
N PHE A 163 13.46 4.17 12.88
CA PHE A 163 14.69 3.49 13.31
C PHE A 163 14.86 2.11 12.64
N LEU A 164 13.82 1.28 12.56
CA LEU A 164 13.88 -0.03 11.89
C LEU A 164 14.20 0.08 10.38
N ARG A 165 13.76 1.16 9.74
CA ARG A 165 14.12 1.48 8.35
C ARG A 165 15.60 1.79 8.22
N THR A 166 16.16 2.55 9.16
CA THR A 166 17.61 2.78 9.22
C THR A 166 18.35 1.46 9.35
N LEU A 167 17.94 0.53 10.22
CA LEU A 167 18.60 -0.78 10.35
C LEU A 167 18.61 -1.64 9.07
N SER A 168 17.77 -1.34 8.09
CA SER A 168 17.70 -2.08 6.82
C SER A 168 18.59 -1.43 5.72
N LYS A 169 19.17 -0.26 5.99
CA LYS A 169 20.00 0.49 5.05
C LYS A 169 21.51 0.19 5.28
N PRO A 170 22.38 0.41 4.27
CA PRO A 170 23.82 0.27 4.44
C PRO A 170 24.39 1.32 5.41
N HIS A 171 25.35 0.92 6.24
CA HIS A 171 26.03 1.78 7.23
C HIS A 171 27.53 1.44 7.30
N ALA A 172 28.35 2.43 7.69
CA ALA A 172 29.80 2.25 7.85
C ALA A 172 30.12 1.26 8.97
N ASP A 173 29.41 1.38 10.09
CA ASP A 173 29.46 0.43 11.19
C ASP A 173 28.07 0.25 11.80
N SER A 174 27.79 -0.99 12.18
CA SER A 174 26.55 -1.40 12.84
C SER A 174 26.90 -2.41 13.94
N PRO A 175 26.57 -2.11 15.21
CA PRO A 175 26.81 -3.01 16.31
C PRO A 175 26.28 -4.43 16.04
N ALA A 176 27.04 -5.46 16.42
CA ALA A 176 26.68 -6.85 16.16
C ALA A 176 25.27 -7.22 16.67
N ALA A 177 24.86 -6.62 17.80
CA ALA A 177 23.54 -6.80 18.39
C ALA A 177 22.37 -6.27 17.55
N LEU A 178 22.63 -5.40 16.56
CA LEU A 178 21.64 -4.79 15.67
C LEU A 178 21.63 -5.39 14.26
N LYS A 179 22.64 -6.19 13.89
CA LYS A 179 22.79 -6.74 12.53
C LYS A 179 21.65 -7.67 12.10
N PRO A 180 21.13 -8.58 12.94
CA PRO A 180 20.07 -9.49 12.50
C PRO A 180 18.78 -8.75 12.14
N TRP A 181 18.10 -9.19 11.08
CA TRP A 181 16.89 -8.52 10.60
C TRP A 181 15.71 -8.64 11.58
N GLN A 182 15.77 -9.62 12.49
CA GLN A 182 14.78 -9.86 13.53
C GLN A 182 14.76 -8.77 14.62
N VAL A 183 15.83 -7.96 14.73
CA VAL A 183 15.93 -6.89 15.72
C VAL A 183 14.75 -5.93 15.58
N GLY A 184 14.03 -5.74 16.68
CA GLY A 184 12.86 -4.85 16.78
C GLY A 184 11.53 -5.47 16.33
N LEU A 185 11.54 -6.67 15.75
CA LEU A 185 10.31 -7.41 15.43
C LEU A 185 9.78 -8.17 16.65
N VAL A 186 8.47 -8.34 16.72
CA VAL A 186 7.78 -9.08 17.78
C VAL A 186 7.47 -10.49 17.28
N GLN A 187 7.80 -11.51 18.06
CA GLN A 187 7.45 -12.91 17.76
C GLN A 187 6.11 -13.29 18.40
N ILE A 188 5.43 -14.30 17.86
CA ILE A 188 4.16 -14.76 18.45
C ILE A 188 4.32 -15.21 19.91
N ALA A 189 5.47 -15.79 20.27
CA ALA A 189 5.77 -16.22 21.62
C ALA A 189 5.91 -15.04 22.62
N ASP A 190 6.16 -13.83 22.12
CA ASP A 190 6.28 -12.63 22.94
C ASP A 190 4.93 -11.93 23.15
N LEU A 191 3.86 -12.31 22.41
CA LEU A 191 2.54 -11.68 22.51
C LEU A 191 2.00 -11.57 23.94
N PRO A 192 2.03 -12.64 24.77
CA PRO A 192 1.57 -12.55 26.15
C PRO A 192 2.34 -11.54 27.01
N LYS A 193 3.58 -11.20 26.62
CA LYS A 193 4.45 -10.26 27.34
C LYS A 193 4.21 -8.81 26.92
N VAL A 194 3.75 -8.58 25.69
CA VAL A 194 3.61 -7.23 25.12
C VAL A 194 2.18 -6.71 25.09
N LEU A 195 1.17 -7.58 25.20
CA LEU A 195 -0.23 -7.18 25.20
C LEU A 195 -0.70 -6.81 26.62
N HIS A 196 -1.29 -5.62 26.81
CA HIS A 196 -1.78 -5.12 28.10
C HIS A 196 -2.90 -5.98 28.68
N SER A 197 -3.91 -6.28 27.87
CA SER A 197 -5.16 -6.91 28.31
C SER A 197 -5.30 -8.30 27.68
N CYS A 198 -4.30 -9.15 27.91
CA CYS A 198 -4.22 -10.49 27.34
C CYS A 198 -4.49 -11.57 28.40
N THR A 199 -5.38 -12.50 28.09
CA THR A 199 -5.66 -13.68 28.90
C THR A 199 -5.64 -14.93 28.02
N SER A 200 -5.30 -16.08 28.59
CA SER A 200 -5.31 -17.34 27.85
C SER A 200 -6.66 -18.04 28.01
N ILE A 201 -7.25 -18.48 26.90
CA ILE A 201 -8.42 -19.36 26.91
C ILE A 201 -7.91 -20.80 27.04
N MET A 202 -8.10 -21.40 28.21
CA MET A 202 -7.54 -22.72 28.52
C MET A 202 -8.42 -23.87 28.03
N SER A 203 -7.79 -25.01 27.76
CA SER A 203 -8.49 -26.26 27.50
C SER A 203 -9.31 -26.73 28.72
N PRO A 204 -10.57 -27.17 28.54
CA PRO A 204 -11.36 -27.76 29.62
C PRO A 204 -10.83 -29.12 30.10
N THR A 205 -10.06 -29.81 29.26
CA THR A 205 -9.62 -31.20 29.47
C THR A 205 -8.13 -31.34 29.73
N VAL A 206 -7.30 -30.45 29.15
CA VAL A 206 -5.85 -30.45 29.33
C VAL A 206 -5.42 -29.21 30.10
N SER A 207 -5.22 -29.37 31.41
CA SER A 207 -4.65 -28.33 32.25
C SER A 207 -3.29 -27.88 31.65
N LYS A 208 -3.17 -26.59 31.31
CA LYS A 208 -2.00 -25.88 30.74
C LYS A 208 -1.91 -25.70 29.21
N TYR A 209 -2.84 -26.22 28.40
CA TYR A 209 -2.84 -25.92 26.96
C TYR A 209 -3.79 -24.74 26.64
N PRO A 210 -3.28 -23.57 26.21
CA PRO A 210 -4.13 -22.47 25.73
C PRO A 210 -4.63 -22.76 24.31
N HIS A 211 -5.93 -22.58 24.07
CA HIS A 211 -6.52 -22.60 22.73
C HIS A 211 -6.36 -21.27 21.99
N ALA A 212 -6.32 -20.16 22.75
CA ALA A 212 -6.22 -18.81 22.20
C ALA A 212 -5.68 -17.84 23.23
N LEU A 213 -5.09 -16.73 22.75
CA LEU A 213 -4.92 -15.52 23.55
C LEU A 213 -6.11 -14.59 23.27
N LYS A 214 -6.89 -14.32 24.31
CA LYS A 214 -7.99 -13.35 24.31
C LYS A 214 -7.45 -11.98 24.66
N ILE A 215 -7.73 -11.00 23.81
CA ILE A 215 -7.33 -9.60 23.96
C ILE A 215 -8.59 -8.75 24.14
N THR A 216 -8.73 -8.14 25.32
CA THR A 216 -9.81 -7.16 25.56
C THR A 216 -9.33 -5.78 25.13
N ARG A 217 -10.02 -5.21 24.14
CA ARG A 217 -9.63 -3.92 23.58
C ARG A 217 -10.14 -2.78 24.45
N PHE A 218 -9.40 -1.67 24.46
CA PHE A 218 -9.85 -0.44 25.11
C PHE A 218 -11.19 0.04 24.53
N PRO A 219 -12.11 0.61 25.33
CA PRO A 219 -13.29 1.31 24.80
C PRO A 219 -12.87 2.36 23.78
N ILE A 220 -13.56 2.46 22.64
CA ILE A 220 -13.09 3.29 21.53
C ILE A 220 -13.08 4.79 21.87
N ASP A 221 -14.02 5.22 22.71
CA ASP A 221 -14.16 6.55 23.28
C ASP A 221 -13.06 6.90 24.29
N ALA A 222 -12.44 5.89 24.91
CA ALA A 222 -11.29 6.07 25.79
C ALA A 222 -9.96 6.25 25.03
N ILE A 223 -9.90 5.91 23.74
CA ILE A 223 -8.69 6.02 22.92
C ILE A 223 -8.59 7.44 22.34
N PRO A 224 -7.54 8.23 22.67
CA PRO A 224 -7.38 9.58 22.12
C PRO A 224 -7.20 9.60 20.60
N GLY A 225 -7.77 10.62 19.96
CA GLY A 225 -7.67 10.85 18.51
C GLY A 225 -9.03 11.06 17.86
N PHE A 226 -9.04 11.00 16.53
CA PHE A 226 -10.25 11.00 15.72
C PHE A 226 -10.34 9.68 14.97
N THR A 227 -11.37 8.89 15.26
CA THR A 227 -11.53 7.53 14.71
C THR A 227 -12.68 7.51 13.70
N VAL A 228 -12.48 6.78 12.60
CA VAL A 228 -13.49 6.47 11.57
C VAL A 228 -13.46 4.98 11.25
N LEU A 229 -14.56 4.47 10.65
CA LEU A 229 -14.67 3.07 10.20
C LEU A 229 -14.47 2.04 11.32
N ALA A 230 -14.80 2.40 12.56
CA ALA A 230 -14.65 1.55 13.74
C ALA A 230 -15.98 0.92 14.19
N ASP A 231 -17.06 1.09 13.44
CA ASP A 231 -18.41 0.66 13.82
C ASP A 231 -18.53 -0.86 13.96
N ARG A 232 -17.75 -1.62 13.18
CA ARG A 232 -17.66 -3.10 13.26
C ARG A 232 -16.52 -3.58 14.16
N ARG A 233 -15.89 -2.70 14.94
CA ARG A 233 -14.77 -3.05 15.82
C ARG A 233 -15.28 -3.88 17.00
N PRO A 234 -14.87 -5.17 17.14
CA PRO A 234 -15.25 -5.95 18.31
C PRO A 234 -14.54 -5.41 19.56
N SER A 235 -15.16 -5.59 20.73
CA SER A 235 -14.55 -5.23 22.03
C SER A 235 -13.50 -6.25 22.48
N THR A 236 -13.49 -7.44 21.90
CA THR A 236 -12.55 -8.53 22.19
C THR A 236 -12.08 -9.16 20.89
N ILE A 237 -10.82 -9.58 20.83
CA ILE A 237 -10.27 -10.36 19.71
C ILE A 237 -9.45 -11.55 20.23
N PHE A 238 -9.32 -12.58 19.40
CA PHE A 238 -8.61 -13.82 19.73
C PHE A 238 -7.48 -14.05 18.73
N VAL A 239 -6.32 -14.48 19.22
CA VAL A 239 -5.16 -14.81 18.39
C VAL A 239 -4.57 -16.16 18.77
N GLN A 240 -3.85 -16.79 17.85
CA GLN A 240 -3.14 -18.05 18.11
C GLN A 240 -2.14 -17.90 19.27
N PRO A 241 -2.06 -18.89 20.18
CA PRO A 241 -1.18 -18.79 21.34
C PRO A 241 0.25 -19.26 21.07
N SER A 242 0.51 -19.99 19.98
CA SER A 242 1.85 -20.46 19.62
C SER A 242 2.05 -20.58 18.11
N VAL A 243 3.33 -20.69 17.70
CA VAL A 243 3.71 -20.99 16.31
C VAL A 243 3.11 -22.32 15.84
N SER A 244 3.02 -23.32 16.72
CA SER A 244 2.50 -24.64 16.35
C SER A 244 1.02 -24.56 15.97
N ASP A 245 0.24 -23.82 16.75
CA ASP A 245 -1.20 -23.63 16.50
C ASP A 245 -1.42 -22.77 15.24
N PHE A 246 -0.60 -21.73 15.07
CA PHE A 246 -0.57 -20.95 13.84
C PHE A 246 -0.28 -21.83 12.61
N LYS A 247 0.76 -22.68 12.67
CA LYS A 247 1.13 -23.55 11.55
C LYS A 247 0.01 -24.52 11.21
N GLY A 248 -0.58 -25.18 12.22
CA GLY A 248 -1.71 -26.09 12.01
C GLY A 248 -2.89 -25.41 11.33
N ARG A 249 -3.24 -24.19 11.77
CA ARG A 249 -4.29 -23.39 11.12
C ARG A 249 -3.89 -22.97 9.70
N PHE A 250 -2.66 -22.50 9.49
CA PHE A 250 -2.18 -22.09 8.17
C PHE A 250 -2.20 -23.25 7.18
N ASP A 251 -1.74 -24.44 7.58
CA ASP A 251 -1.77 -25.65 6.75
C ASP A 251 -3.22 -26.02 6.38
N CYS A 252 -4.15 -25.92 7.33
CA CYS A 252 -5.59 -26.12 7.07
C CYS A 252 -6.16 -25.10 6.09
N MET A 253 -5.85 -23.81 6.25
CA MET A 253 -6.39 -22.74 5.40
C MET A 253 -5.79 -22.72 3.99
N SER A 254 -4.52 -23.13 3.88
CA SER A 254 -3.79 -23.26 2.61
C SER A 254 -4.08 -24.59 1.91
N GLY A 255 -4.71 -25.56 2.57
CA GLY A 255 -4.96 -26.89 2.00
C GLY A 255 -3.68 -27.68 1.75
N GLY A 256 -2.59 -27.40 2.47
CA GLY A 256 -1.31 -28.09 2.30
C GLY A 256 -0.56 -27.78 1.00
N LEU A 257 -0.94 -26.73 0.26
CA LEU A 257 -0.35 -26.38 -1.04
C LEU A 257 1.17 -26.11 -1.01
N LEU A 258 1.71 -25.78 0.16
CA LEU A 258 3.14 -25.52 0.38
C LEU A 258 3.89 -26.66 1.09
N ALA A 259 3.29 -27.85 1.21
CA ALA A 259 3.95 -29.00 1.82
C ALA A 259 5.23 -29.35 1.04
N GLY A 260 6.36 -29.49 1.75
CA GLY A 260 7.68 -29.76 1.15
C GLY A 260 8.42 -28.53 0.62
N LEU A 261 7.88 -27.31 0.80
CA LEU A 261 8.57 -26.08 0.41
C LEU A 261 9.91 -25.91 1.17
N ASP A 262 10.94 -25.47 0.45
CA ASP A 262 12.21 -25.05 1.07
C ASP A 262 12.06 -23.58 1.46
N TRP A 263 11.85 -23.35 2.76
CA TRP A 263 11.59 -22.04 3.33
C TRP A 263 12.81 -21.11 3.36
N ASN A 264 14.00 -21.58 3.01
CA ASN A 264 15.16 -20.69 2.90
C ASN A 264 14.89 -19.60 1.86
N ASN A 265 15.11 -18.34 2.27
CA ASN A 265 14.88 -17.13 1.47
C ASN A 265 13.41 -16.89 1.08
N ILE A 266 12.46 -17.57 1.74
CA ILE A 266 11.02 -17.37 1.53
C ILE A 266 10.40 -16.75 2.79
N PHE A 267 9.56 -15.74 2.58
CA PHE A 267 8.74 -15.15 3.62
C PHE A 267 7.33 -14.95 3.09
N ILE A 268 6.32 -15.45 3.79
CA ILE A 268 4.92 -15.14 3.46
C ILE A 268 4.39 -14.07 4.39
N ALA A 269 3.51 -13.19 3.90
CA ALA A 269 2.99 -12.11 4.73
C ALA A 269 1.58 -11.69 4.31
N GLY A 270 0.95 -10.82 5.09
CA GLY A 270 -0.32 -10.20 4.71
C GLY A 270 -1.56 -11.00 5.07
N GLY A 271 -2.53 -11.05 4.15
CA GLY A 271 -3.94 -11.33 4.48
C GLY A 271 -4.21 -12.73 5.02
N LEU A 272 -3.61 -13.77 4.44
CA LEU A 272 -3.81 -15.15 4.89
C LEU A 272 -3.05 -15.46 6.19
N VAL A 273 -1.83 -14.92 6.34
CA VAL A 273 -1.07 -15.02 7.60
C VAL A 273 -1.87 -14.38 8.74
N LEU A 274 -2.43 -13.18 8.51
CA LEU A 274 -3.33 -12.56 9.47
C LEU A 274 -4.53 -13.46 9.78
N GLY A 275 -5.18 -14.03 8.76
CA GLY A 275 -6.33 -14.93 8.95
C GLY A 275 -5.99 -16.15 9.80
N ALA A 276 -4.86 -16.81 9.54
CA ALA A 276 -4.41 -17.95 10.32
C ALA A 276 -4.10 -17.58 11.78
N LEU A 277 -3.54 -16.39 12.00
CA LEU A 277 -3.28 -15.86 13.34
C LEU A 277 -4.56 -15.48 14.09
N LEU A 278 -5.58 -14.97 13.41
CA LEU A 278 -6.81 -14.47 14.00
C LEU A 278 -7.93 -15.50 14.18
N THR A 279 -7.74 -16.74 13.72
CA THR A 279 -8.75 -17.81 13.76
C THR A 279 -8.31 -18.96 14.67
N PRO A 280 -8.09 -18.76 15.98
CA PRO A 280 -7.71 -19.87 16.86
C PRO A 280 -8.82 -20.93 16.96
N ASP A 281 -8.43 -22.20 17.16
CA ASP A 281 -9.35 -23.32 17.34
C ASP A 281 -9.88 -23.36 18.78
N ILE A 282 -10.95 -22.59 19.05
CA ILE A 282 -11.64 -22.57 20.34
C ILE A 282 -12.83 -23.54 20.32
N PRO A 283 -12.84 -24.62 21.13
CA PRO A 283 -13.92 -25.58 21.10
C PRO A 283 -15.23 -25.02 21.69
N PRO A 284 -16.40 -25.56 21.30
CA PRO A 284 -17.69 -25.20 21.90
C PRO A 284 -17.74 -25.42 23.43
N THR A 285 -16.93 -26.34 23.95
CA THR A 285 -16.83 -26.66 25.38
C THR A 285 -16.00 -25.67 26.19
N ALA A 286 -15.26 -24.75 25.56
CA ALA A 286 -14.52 -23.70 26.27
C ALA A 286 -15.48 -22.75 27.00
N THR A 287 -15.12 -22.31 28.21
CA THR A 287 -15.92 -21.33 28.97
C THR A 287 -15.74 -19.94 28.36
N LEU A 288 -16.58 -19.60 27.39
CA LEU A 288 -16.59 -18.30 26.71
C LEU A 288 -18.03 -17.76 26.63
N PRO A 289 -18.31 -16.51 27.06
CA PRO A 289 -19.63 -15.89 26.93
C PRO A 289 -20.11 -15.86 25.48
N GLU A 290 -21.43 -15.97 25.28
CA GLU A 290 -22.04 -15.96 23.94
C GLU A 290 -21.70 -14.69 23.13
N THR A 291 -21.65 -13.54 23.80
CA THR A 291 -21.26 -12.26 23.20
C THR A 291 -19.81 -12.23 22.72
N GLU A 292 -18.92 -12.99 23.34
CA GLU A 292 -17.52 -13.09 22.92
C GLU A 292 -17.34 -14.15 21.84
N ARG A 293 -18.17 -15.21 21.87
CA ARG A 293 -18.24 -16.20 20.80
C ARG A 293 -18.63 -15.59 19.46
N SER A 294 -19.54 -14.62 19.45
CA SER A 294 -19.94 -13.93 18.22
C SER A 294 -18.83 -13.06 17.60
N TYR A 295 -17.76 -12.76 18.35
CA TYR A 295 -16.56 -12.07 17.83
C TYR A 295 -15.48 -13.02 17.28
N LEU A 296 -15.72 -14.34 17.30
CA LEU A 296 -14.77 -15.30 16.76
C LEU A 296 -14.77 -15.26 15.22
N ASN A 297 -13.66 -14.78 14.71
CA ASN A 297 -13.24 -14.92 13.32
C ASN A 297 -13.31 -16.38 12.85
N GLN A 298 -13.91 -16.61 11.68
CA GLN A 298 -14.04 -17.94 11.05
C GLN A 298 -13.17 -18.09 9.81
N PRO A 299 -12.44 -19.21 9.61
CA PRO A 299 -11.57 -19.41 8.43
C PRO A 299 -12.22 -19.11 7.07
N SER A 300 -13.54 -19.28 6.95
CA SER A 300 -14.33 -18.93 5.76
C SER A 300 -14.28 -17.45 5.38
N GLU A 301 -14.12 -16.51 6.32
CA GLU A 301 -13.99 -15.07 6.03
C GLU A 301 -12.69 -14.73 5.30
N TRP A 302 -11.75 -15.67 5.27
CA TRP A 302 -10.50 -15.55 4.55
C TRP A 302 -10.47 -16.38 3.27
N ILE A 303 -11.56 -17.02 2.82
CA ILE A 303 -11.57 -17.97 1.69
C ILE A 303 -11.05 -17.40 0.35
N SER A 304 -11.13 -16.09 0.15
CA SER A 304 -10.60 -15.39 -1.03
C SER A 304 -9.20 -14.79 -0.84
N SER A 305 -8.56 -15.00 0.32
CA SER A 305 -7.21 -14.50 0.59
C SER A 305 -6.15 -15.38 -0.09
N ASP A 306 -5.16 -14.71 -0.68
CA ASP A 306 -4.04 -15.35 -1.36
C ASP A 306 -2.89 -15.65 -0.40
N ILE A 307 -2.01 -16.54 -0.82
CA ILE A 307 -0.72 -16.75 -0.19
C ILE A 307 0.28 -15.79 -0.86
N ASP A 308 0.47 -14.60 -0.28
CA ASP A 308 1.47 -13.64 -0.75
C ASP A 308 2.87 -14.07 -0.28
N LEU A 309 3.74 -14.38 -1.23
CA LEU A 309 5.09 -14.91 -1.05
C LEU A 309 6.13 -13.89 -1.52
N TYR A 310 7.14 -13.68 -0.67
CA TYR A 310 8.28 -12.82 -0.92
C TYR A 310 9.56 -13.64 -0.92
N ILE A 311 10.42 -13.38 -1.91
CA ILE A 311 11.77 -13.94 -1.99
C ILE A 311 12.74 -12.87 -1.51
N TYR A 312 13.60 -13.20 -0.55
CA TYR A 312 14.52 -12.24 0.06
C TYR A 312 15.98 -12.69 0.04
N GLY A 313 16.89 -11.74 -0.06
CA GLY A 313 18.33 -11.99 0.06
C GLY A 313 18.94 -12.86 -1.06
N LEU A 314 18.27 -12.95 -2.21
CA LEU A 314 18.77 -13.61 -3.42
C LEU A 314 18.95 -12.59 -4.55
N ASP A 315 19.86 -12.90 -5.47
CA ASP A 315 19.94 -12.22 -6.76
C ASP A 315 18.81 -12.70 -7.70
N VAL A 316 18.70 -12.07 -8.88
CA VAL A 316 17.62 -12.32 -9.84
C VAL A 316 17.61 -13.79 -10.31
N GLU A 317 18.77 -14.34 -10.64
CA GLU A 317 18.91 -15.70 -11.14
C GLU A 317 18.50 -16.73 -10.08
N ALA A 318 19.01 -16.60 -8.85
CA ALA A 318 18.65 -17.49 -7.76
C ALA A 318 17.18 -17.32 -7.35
N ALA A 319 16.62 -16.10 -7.44
CA ALA A 319 15.20 -15.86 -7.23
C ALA A 319 14.34 -16.54 -8.30
N ASN A 320 14.75 -16.54 -9.56
CA ASN A 320 14.05 -17.26 -10.64
C ASN A 320 14.07 -18.79 -10.43
N GLU A 321 15.18 -19.37 -9.99
CA GLU A 321 15.22 -20.79 -9.62
C GLU A 321 14.36 -21.09 -8.37
N LYS A 322 14.28 -20.15 -7.42
CA LYS A 322 13.38 -20.27 -6.27
C LYS A 322 11.90 -20.23 -6.70
N ILE A 323 11.53 -19.41 -7.70
CA ILE A 323 10.18 -19.43 -8.30
C ILE A 323 9.88 -20.80 -8.92
N LYS A 324 10.83 -21.37 -9.65
CA LYS A 324 10.68 -22.72 -10.23
C LYS A 324 10.38 -23.76 -9.16
N HIS A 325 11.13 -23.74 -8.05
CA HIS A 325 10.87 -24.62 -6.89
C HIS A 325 9.46 -24.44 -6.33
N ILE A 326 9.00 -23.19 -6.15
CA ILE A 326 7.65 -22.89 -5.66
C ILE A 326 6.57 -23.44 -6.60
N VAL A 327 6.75 -23.27 -7.92
CA VAL A 327 5.85 -23.79 -8.95
C VAL A 327 5.75 -25.32 -8.89
N GLU A 328 6.90 -26.01 -8.77
CA GLU A 328 6.97 -27.46 -8.69
C GLU A 328 6.27 -27.98 -7.42
N VAL A 329 6.54 -27.37 -6.26
CA VAL A 329 5.89 -27.69 -4.98
C VAL A 329 4.38 -27.50 -5.07
N TYR A 330 3.92 -26.32 -5.51
CA TYR A 330 2.50 -26.03 -5.64
C TYR A 330 1.79 -27.05 -6.53
N ARG A 331 2.35 -27.33 -7.71
CA ARG A 331 1.80 -28.28 -8.68
C ARG A 331 1.73 -29.70 -8.11
N SER A 332 2.78 -30.14 -7.40
CA SER A 332 2.81 -31.47 -6.78
C SER A 332 1.73 -31.66 -5.70
N ASN A 333 1.30 -30.57 -5.06
CA ASN A 333 0.31 -30.58 -3.98
C ASN A 333 -1.14 -30.36 -4.46
N LEU A 334 -1.39 -30.30 -5.78
CA LEU A 334 -2.76 -30.15 -6.31
C LEU A 334 -3.61 -31.45 -6.22
N GLY A 335 -2.99 -32.57 -5.85
CA GLY A 335 -3.67 -33.86 -5.60
C GLY A 335 -3.94 -34.73 -6.84
N SER A 336 -3.79 -34.18 -8.04
CA SER A 336 -3.85 -34.93 -9.30
C SER A 336 -2.92 -34.29 -10.34
N VAL A 337 -2.36 -35.12 -11.24
CA VAL A 337 -1.56 -34.65 -12.39
C VAL A 337 -2.41 -33.86 -13.38
N ASP A 338 -3.71 -34.18 -13.46
CA ASP A 338 -4.69 -33.53 -14.35
C ASP A 338 -5.40 -32.34 -13.69
N ALA A 339 -4.99 -31.95 -12.47
CA ALA A 339 -5.57 -30.81 -11.79
C ALA A 339 -5.38 -29.52 -12.62
N PRO A 340 -6.43 -28.70 -12.78
CA PRO A 340 -6.31 -27.38 -13.39
C PRO A 340 -5.15 -26.58 -12.80
N PHE A 341 -4.26 -26.08 -13.65
CA PHE A 341 -3.09 -25.31 -13.25
C PHE A 341 -2.77 -24.22 -14.28
N LEU A 342 -2.55 -23.00 -13.80
CA LEU A 342 -2.18 -21.85 -14.63
C LEU A 342 -1.17 -20.98 -13.87
N ILE A 343 -0.12 -20.55 -14.57
CA ILE A 343 0.82 -19.54 -14.10
C ILE A 343 0.51 -18.25 -14.85
N VAL A 344 0.27 -17.15 -14.14
CA VAL A 344 0.06 -15.84 -14.72
C VAL A 344 1.17 -14.91 -14.28
N ARG A 345 1.78 -14.18 -15.21
CA ARG A 345 2.84 -13.20 -14.96
C ARG A 345 2.42 -11.83 -15.49
N ASN A 346 2.46 -10.84 -14.61
CA ASN A 346 2.29 -9.42 -14.92
C ASN A 346 3.54 -8.64 -14.45
N SER A 347 3.49 -7.31 -14.50
CA SER A 347 4.64 -6.47 -14.19
C SER A 347 5.06 -6.50 -12.71
N GLN A 348 4.23 -6.99 -11.78
CA GLN A 348 4.46 -6.94 -10.34
C GLN A 348 4.50 -8.32 -9.67
N THR A 349 3.82 -9.32 -10.22
CA THR A 349 3.63 -10.62 -9.58
C THR A 349 3.66 -11.77 -10.59
N ILE A 350 3.99 -12.95 -10.06
CA ILE A 350 3.66 -14.24 -10.67
C ILE A 350 2.66 -14.94 -9.76
N THR A 351 1.49 -15.27 -10.28
CA THR A 351 0.42 -15.89 -9.49
C THR A 351 0.10 -17.28 -10.05
N LEU A 352 0.06 -18.26 -9.15
CA LEU A 352 -0.28 -19.65 -9.43
C LEU A 352 -1.76 -19.87 -9.13
N TYR A 353 -2.47 -20.40 -10.11
CA TYR A 353 -3.91 -20.66 -10.05
C TYR A 353 -4.20 -22.14 -10.23
N SER A 354 -5.31 -22.55 -9.63
CA SER A 354 -5.94 -23.87 -9.79
C SER A 354 -7.46 -23.68 -9.74
N GLU A 355 -8.25 -24.74 -9.53
CA GLU A 355 -9.69 -24.58 -9.33
C GLU A 355 -10.04 -23.98 -7.97
N TRP A 356 -11.14 -23.22 -7.90
CA TRP A 356 -11.71 -22.83 -6.62
C TRP A 356 -12.14 -24.07 -5.81
N PRO A 357 -11.92 -24.13 -4.48
CA PRO A 357 -11.40 -23.08 -3.59
C PRO A 357 -9.90 -23.18 -3.27
N LYS A 358 -9.08 -23.89 -4.07
CA LYS A 358 -7.64 -24.03 -3.82
C LYS A 358 -6.95 -22.67 -3.89
N ARG A 359 -6.21 -22.29 -2.86
CA ARG A 359 -5.65 -20.93 -2.77
C ARG A 359 -4.70 -20.61 -3.92
N ARG A 360 -4.74 -19.35 -4.36
CA ARG A 360 -3.72 -18.79 -5.24
C ARG A 360 -2.45 -18.55 -4.44
N VAL A 361 -1.29 -18.81 -5.06
CA VAL A 361 0.02 -18.42 -4.53
C VAL A 361 0.53 -17.27 -5.37
N GLN A 362 0.68 -16.10 -4.77
CA GLN A 362 1.13 -14.89 -5.43
C GLN A 362 2.56 -14.58 -5.02
N ILE A 363 3.49 -14.64 -5.95
CA ILE A 363 4.90 -14.32 -5.75
C ILE A 363 5.13 -12.86 -6.14
N VAL A 364 5.56 -12.05 -5.19
CA VAL A 364 5.83 -10.62 -5.42
C VAL A 364 7.20 -10.41 -6.06
N LEU A 365 7.26 -9.76 -7.21
CA LEU A 365 8.47 -9.55 -8.00
C LEU A 365 9.25 -8.30 -7.58
N LYS A 366 9.53 -8.18 -6.29
CA LYS A 366 10.37 -7.14 -5.69
C LYS A 366 11.49 -7.78 -4.91
N LEU A 367 12.74 -7.58 -5.34
CA LEU A 367 13.90 -8.06 -4.59
C LEU A 367 14.03 -7.27 -3.29
N VAL A 368 13.94 -7.97 -2.18
CA VAL A 368 14.05 -7.39 -0.83
C VAL A 368 15.22 -8.05 -0.11
N LYS A 369 15.92 -7.33 0.76
CA LYS A 369 17.10 -7.89 1.43
C LYS A 369 16.74 -8.74 2.64
N SER A 370 15.62 -8.44 3.29
CA SER A 370 15.19 -9.15 4.50
C SER A 370 13.66 -9.12 4.71
N PRO A 371 13.12 -10.05 5.51
CA PRO A 371 11.70 -10.03 5.90
C PRO A 371 11.26 -8.76 6.63
N ARG A 372 12.17 -8.07 7.33
CA ARG A 372 11.88 -6.77 7.97
C ARG A 372 11.43 -5.73 6.94
N GLU A 373 12.08 -5.66 5.79
CA GLU A 373 11.70 -4.75 4.70
C GLU A 373 10.31 -5.09 4.13
N VAL A 374 9.99 -6.38 4.03
CA VAL A 374 8.64 -6.83 3.62
C VAL A 374 7.60 -6.28 4.59
N LEU A 375 7.79 -6.47 5.89
CA LEU A 375 6.85 -6.02 6.91
C LEU A 375 6.69 -4.49 6.96
N LEU A 376 7.79 -3.75 6.78
CA LEU A 376 7.80 -2.28 6.78
C LEU A 376 7.02 -1.68 5.60
N ASN A 377 6.91 -2.41 4.49
CA ASN A 377 6.21 -1.96 3.29
C ASN A 377 4.68 -2.08 3.36
N PHE A 378 4.12 -2.77 4.36
CA PHE A 378 2.66 -2.91 4.49
C PHE A 378 1.98 -1.56 4.77
N ASP A 379 0.84 -1.38 4.09
CA ASP A 379 0.06 -0.15 4.08
C ASP A 379 -0.82 0.02 5.34
N LEU A 380 -1.36 -1.08 5.87
CA LEU A 380 -2.18 -1.09 7.08
C LEU A 380 -1.47 -1.81 8.23
N ASP A 381 -1.61 -1.27 9.43
CA ASP A 381 -0.86 -1.71 10.61
C ASP A 381 -1.18 -3.17 10.97
N ILE A 382 -2.44 -3.59 10.84
CA ILE A 382 -2.85 -4.97 11.08
C ILE A 382 -2.35 -5.96 9.99
N CYS A 383 -1.88 -5.47 8.85
CA CYS A 383 -1.31 -6.35 7.82
C CYS A 383 0.18 -6.64 8.04
N ALA A 384 0.84 -5.96 8.98
CA ALA A 384 2.27 -6.06 9.22
C ALA A 384 2.66 -7.31 10.05
N VAL A 385 2.31 -8.48 9.51
CA VAL A 385 2.61 -9.82 10.03
C VAL A 385 3.06 -10.75 8.91
N GLY A 386 4.00 -11.65 9.20
CA GLY A 386 4.48 -12.64 8.26
C GLY A 386 5.11 -13.87 8.94
N TRP A 387 5.42 -14.88 8.13
CA TRP A 387 5.94 -16.18 8.56
C TRP A 387 7.08 -16.62 7.63
N ASP A 388 8.20 -17.04 8.20
CA ASP A 388 9.39 -17.52 7.47
C ASP A 388 9.45 -19.05 7.35
N GLY A 389 8.35 -19.75 7.65
CA GLY A 389 8.30 -21.21 7.75
C GLY A 389 8.66 -21.78 9.12
N LYS A 390 9.22 -20.94 10.02
CA LYS A 390 9.65 -21.36 11.37
C LYS A 390 9.04 -20.49 12.48
N GLN A 391 8.89 -19.19 12.26
CA GLN A 391 8.48 -18.21 13.27
C GLN A 391 7.59 -17.13 12.65
N VAL A 392 6.59 -16.69 13.42
CA VAL A 392 5.68 -15.61 13.02
C VAL A 392 6.22 -14.30 13.57
N PHE A 393 6.46 -13.33 12.68
CA PHE A 393 7.01 -12.02 13.01
C PHE A 393 6.01 -10.91 12.73
N MET A 394 6.04 -9.90 13.58
CA MET A 394 5.12 -8.76 13.54
C MET A 394 5.88 -7.45 13.79
N LEU A 395 5.37 -6.35 13.24
CA LEU A 395 5.81 -5.02 13.63
C LEU A 395 5.10 -4.54 14.90
N PRO A 396 5.70 -3.61 15.68
CA PRO A 396 5.05 -3.02 16.86
C PRO A 396 3.67 -2.41 16.56
N ARG A 397 3.50 -1.79 15.38
CA ARG A 397 2.21 -1.25 14.92
C ARG A 397 1.10 -2.31 14.81
N PHE A 398 1.46 -3.55 14.46
CA PHE A 398 0.51 -4.67 14.41
C PHE A 398 0.00 -5.01 15.81
N VAL A 399 0.92 -5.14 16.78
CA VAL A 399 0.56 -5.45 18.17
C VAL A 399 -0.36 -4.37 18.71
N ARG A 400 0.01 -3.10 18.48
CA ARG A 400 -0.84 -1.96 18.86
C ARG A 400 -2.21 -2.03 18.20
N ALA A 401 -2.31 -2.37 16.92
CA ALA A 401 -3.58 -2.52 16.21
C ALA A 401 -4.47 -3.66 16.77
N LEU A 402 -3.90 -4.73 17.33
CA LEU A 402 -4.67 -5.75 18.04
C LEU A 402 -5.38 -5.17 19.27
N GLU A 403 -4.68 -4.36 20.07
CA GLU A 403 -5.20 -3.74 21.30
C GLU A 403 -6.20 -2.61 21.01
N THR A 404 -5.92 -1.80 19.99
CA THR A 404 -6.72 -0.61 19.69
C THR A 404 -7.84 -0.90 18.71
N GLY A 405 -7.78 -1.97 17.92
CA GLY A 405 -8.71 -2.21 16.81
C GLY A 405 -8.68 -1.11 15.74
N THR A 406 -7.54 -0.42 15.58
CA THR A 406 -7.37 0.70 14.65
C THR A 406 -6.00 0.67 13.98
N ASN A 407 -5.97 1.04 12.70
CA ASN A 407 -4.78 1.44 11.96
C ASN A 407 -4.53 2.93 12.20
N VAL A 408 -3.30 3.35 12.44
CA VAL A 408 -2.96 4.77 12.61
C VAL A 408 -2.77 5.41 11.25
N PHE A 409 -3.41 6.56 11.08
CA PHE A 409 -3.26 7.36 9.87
C PHE A 409 -1.87 8.01 9.80
N THR A 410 -1.21 7.87 8.66
CA THR A 410 -0.08 8.68 8.20
C THR A 410 -0.31 9.08 6.74
N MET A 411 0.37 10.11 6.24
CA MET A 411 0.27 10.49 4.84
C MET A 411 0.80 9.43 3.89
N ASP A 412 1.58 8.45 4.36
CA ASP A 412 1.97 7.29 3.54
C ASP A 412 0.78 6.45 3.10
N LEU A 413 -0.37 6.48 3.81
CA LEU A 413 -1.60 5.84 3.32
C LEU A 413 -2.04 6.43 1.98
N VAL A 414 -1.73 7.71 1.72
CA VAL A 414 -2.16 8.46 0.53
C VAL A 414 -1.01 8.62 -0.47
N ASN A 415 0.18 8.93 0.02
CA ASN A 415 1.32 9.36 -0.78
C ASN A 415 2.44 8.31 -0.82
N GLY A 416 2.25 7.14 -0.19
CA GLY A 416 3.24 6.09 -0.13
C GLY A 416 3.64 5.61 -1.53
N HIS A 417 4.94 5.51 -1.78
CA HIS A 417 5.48 5.11 -3.07
C HIS A 417 5.79 3.62 -3.11
N TYR A 418 5.58 2.97 -4.25
CA TYR A 418 5.82 1.53 -4.40
C TYR A 418 7.30 1.14 -4.24
N LEU A 419 8.21 2.01 -4.72
CA LEU A 419 9.65 1.91 -4.52
C LEU A 419 10.12 2.61 -3.23
N GLY A 420 9.24 3.35 -2.55
CA GLY A 420 9.57 4.07 -1.33
C GLY A 420 9.48 3.21 -0.07
N ASP A 421 9.55 3.88 1.08
CA ASP A 421 9.53 3.26 2.40
C ASP A 421 8.19 2.55 2.70
N ARG A 422 7.05 3.05 2.20
CA ARG A 422 5.74 2.43 2.42
C ARG A 422 4.87 2.60 1.18
N LYS A 423 4.16 1.55 0.77
CA LYS A 423 3.21 1.59 -0.35
C LYS A 423 1.93 2.33 0.07
N ALA A 424 1.40 3.21 -0.78
CA ALA A 424 0.09 3.82 -0.55
C ALA A 424 -0.99 2.74 -0.50
N THR A 425 -1.98 2.96 0.38
CA THR A 425 -3.13 2.05 0.47
C THR A 425 -4.11 2.32 -0.67
N ARG A 426 -5.15 1.49 -0.76
CA ARG A 426 -6.26 1.68 -1.70
C ARG A 426 -7.57 1.66 -0.96
N ASP A 427 -8.56 2.32 -1.52
CA ASP A 427 -9.90 2.49 -0.96
C ASP A 427 -10.50 1.12 -0.54
N LYS A 428 -10.49 0.15 -1.46
CA LYS A 428 -10.96 -1.23 -1.22
C LYS A 428 -10.32 -1.87 0.03
N ARG A 429 -9.04 -1.62 0.30
CA ARG A 429 -8.33 -2.22 1.45
C ARG A 429 -8.80 -1.60 2.77
N VAL A 430 -8.98 -0.29 2.82
CA VAL A 430 -9.46 0.42 4.02
C VAL A 430 -10.82 -0.11 4.46
N PHE A 431 -11.78 -0.21 3.54
CA PHE A 431 -13.12 -0.74 3.85
C PHE A 431 -13.12 -2.25 4.15
N LYS A 432 -12.31 -3.04 3.42
CA LYS A 432 -12.14 -4.48 3.70
C LYS A 432 -11.67 -4.74 5.13
N TYR A 433 -10.68 -3.99 5.63
CA TYR A 433 -10.17 -4.18 6.98
C TYR A 433 -11.04 -3.53 8.06
N ALA A 434 -11.80 -2.49 7.72
CA ALA A 434 -12.90 -2.01 8.58
C ALA A 434 -13.95 -3.10 8.82
N LYS A 435 -14.32 -3.89 7.79
CA LYS A 435 -15.23 -5.05 7.93
C LYS A 435 -14.68 -6.12 8.86
N ARG A 436 -13.36 -6.29 8.88
CA ARG A 436 -12.63 -7.19 9.80
C ARG A 436 -12.41 -6.59 11.19
N GLY A 437 -13.03 -5.44 11.50
CA GLY A 437 -13.00 -4.83 12.83
C GLY A 437 -11.77 -3.96 13.11
N TYR A 438 -11.15 -3.38 12.07
CA TYR A 438 -10.00 -2.48 12.17
C TYR A 438 -10.26 -1.14 11.46
N GLY A 439 -10.63 -0.11 12.24
CA GLY A 439 -10.87 1.24 11.73
C GLY A 439 -9.60 2.04 11.44
N ILE A 440 -9.75 3.32 11.14
CA ILE A 440 -8.64 4.28 11.00
C ILE A 440 -8.69 5.28 12.17
N ARG A 441 -7.53 5.56 12.77
CA ARG A 441 -7.38 6.53 13.85
C ARG A 441 -6.34 7.59 13.49
N ILE A 442 -6.77 8.85 13.49
CA ILE A 442 -5.90 10.02 13.40
C ILE A 442 -5.50 10.40 14.84
N ILE A 443 -4.24 10.20 15.18
CA ILE A 443 -3.75 10.34 16.57
C ILE A 443 -3.62 11.81 16.99
N PRO A 444 -3.52 12.11 18.31
CA PRO A 444 -3.40 13.47 18.81
C PRO A 444 -2.24 14.28 18.20
N LEU A 445 -1.13 13.65 17.82
CA LEU A 445 -0.01 14.30 17.12
C LEU A 445 -0.48 14.99 15.82
N TYR A 446 -1.20 14.27 14.96
CA TYR A 446 -1.73 14.79 13.71
C TYR A 446 -2.79 15.86 13.93
N ILE A 447 -3.69 15.66 14.91
CA ILE A 447 -4.67 16.69 15.28
C ILE A 447 -3.95 17.97 15.74
N GLY A 448 -2.83 17.82 16.45
CA GLY A 448 -1.96 18.92 16.87
C GLY A 448 -1.43 19.75 15.70
N TYR A 449 -1.13 19.14 14.54
CA TYR A 449 -0.69 19.87 13.34
C TYR A 449 -1.72 20.87 12.81
N LEU A 450 -3.01 20.70 13.14
CA LEU A 450 -4.06 21.62 12.73
C LEU A 450 -4.16 22.85 13.65
N SER A 451 -3.52 22.85 14.82
CA SER A 451 -3.66 23.92 15.83
C SER A 451 -3.31 25.33 15.30
N PRO A 452 -2.34 25.53 14.39
CA PRO A 452 -2.07 26.85 13.82
C PRO A 452 -3.14 27.34 12.84
N PHE A 453 -4.02 26.47 12.34
CA PHE A 453 -4.94 26.73 11.22
C PHE A 453 -6.40 26.87 11.67
N GLN A 454 -6.61 27.53 12.81
CA GLN A 454 -7.95 27.64 13.44
C GLN A 454 -8.61 29.01 13.26
N SER A 455 -7.90 30.03 12.77
CA SER A 455 -8.44 31.39 12.66
C SER A 455 -8.23 32.00 11.27
N ASP A 456 -9.00 33.04 10.94
CA ASP A 456 -8.83 33.80 9.69
C ASP A 456 -7.43 34.41 9.53
N LYS A 457 -6.72 34.66 10.63
CA LYS A 457 -5.33 35.17 10.61
C LYS A 457 -4.34 34.15 10.04
N SER A 458 -4.72 32.86 10.02
CA SER A 458 -3.89 31.76 9.52
C SER A 458 -3.96 31.58 8.00
N LYS A 459 -4.71 32.43 7.28
CA LYS A 459 -4.86 32.35 5.81
C LYS A 459 -3.53 32.49 5.07
N SER A 460 -2.62 33.37 5.53
CA SER A 460 -1.30 33.53 4.92
C SER A 460 -0.46 32.26 5.09
N LEU A 461 -0.43 31.69 6.30
CA LEU A 461 0.27 30.44 6.58
C LEU A 461 -0.26 29.28 5.72
N LEU A 462 -1.59 29.20 5.55
CA LEU A 462 -2.21 28.20 4.70
C LEU A 462 -1.83 28.39 3.21
N ALA A 463 -1.76 29.65 2.74
CA ALA A 463 -1.34 29.96 1.39
C ALA A 463 0.12 29.55 1.13
N GLU A 464 1.02 29.70 2.10
CA GLU A 464 2.44 29.31 1.99
C GLU A 464 2.62 27.81 1.78
N ILE A 465 1.79 26.98 2.43
CA ILE A 465 1.88 25.52 2.34
C ILE A 465 0.99 24.92 1.24
N SER A 466 0.17 25.73 0.57
CA SER A 466 -0.85 25.26 -0.38
C SER A 466 -0.29 24.61 -1.65
N LEU A 467 0.94 24.99 -2.05
CA LEU A 467 1.56 24.55 -3.30
C LEU A 467 0.63 24.74 -4.53
N GLY A 468 -0.14 25.84 -4.53
CA GLY A 468 -1.05 26.18 -5.63
C GLY A 468 -2.44 25.55 -5.51
N GLU A 469 -2.71 24.73 -4.50
CA GLU A 469 -4.05 24.22 -4.23
C GLU A 469 -4.95 25.28 -3.58
N LYS A 470 -6.24 25.26 -3.95
CA LYS A 470 -7.27 26.00 -3.23
C LYS A 470 -7.73 25.16 -2.03
N LEU A 471 -7.29 25.55 -0.84
CA LEU A 471 -7.65 24.90 0.42
C LEU A 471 -8.83 25.60 1.11
N GLN A 472 -9.57 24.83 1.93
CA GLN A 472 -10.63 25.30 2.79
C GLN A 472 -10.14 26.42 3.71
N LYS A 473 -10.99 27.41 3.94
CA LYS A 473 -10.71 28.46 4.92
C LYS A 473 -10.71 27.85 6.33
N PRO A 474 -9.83 28.33 7.23
CA PRO A 474 -9.91 28.01 8.65
C PRO A 474 -11.32 28.27 9.23
N PRO A 475 -11.77 27.52 10.25
CA PRO A 475 -11.01 26.53 11.01
C PRO A 475 -10.92 25.16 10.33
N LEU A 476 -9.70 24.59 10.26
CA LEU A 476 -9.50 23.21 9.84
C LEU A 476 -9.77 22.27 11.02
N SER A 477 -10.99 21.70 11.06
CA SER A 477 -11.47 20.88 12.17
C SER A 477 -12.04 19.55 11.65
N LEU A 478 -11.43 18.43 12.06
CA LEU A 478 -11.85 17.10 11.62
C LEU A 478 -13.34 16.84 11.95
N PRO A 479 -13.84 17.11 13.17
CA PRO A 479 -15.27 16.92 13.46
C PRO A 479 -16.20 17.78 12.59
N LEU A 480 -15.82 19.02 12.30
CA LEU A 480 -16.64 19.94 11.50
C LEU A 480 -16.74 19.47 10.05
N ILE A 481 -15.60 19.17 9.43
CA ILE A 481 -15.52 18.70 8.04
C ILE A 481 -16.23 17.35 7.90
N ALA A 482 -16.04 16.44 8.86
CA ALA A 482 -16.72 15.16 8.89
C ALA A 482 -18.25 15.30 9.00
N LYS A 483 -18.74 16.22 9.84
CA LYS A 483 -20.18 16.52 9.96
C LYS A 483 -20.76 17.04 8.63
N GLN A 484 -20.05 17.94 7.95
CA GLN A 484 -20.47 18.48 6.65
C GLN A 484 -20.50 17.39 5.56
N ALA A 485 -19.46 16.56 5.50
CA ALA A 485 -19.39 15.45 4.55
C ALA A 485 -20.50 14.40 4.76
N ARG A 486 -20.82 14.07 6.02
CA ARG A 486 -21.96 13.20 6.37
C ARG A 486 -23.29 13.79 5.95
N ALA A 487 -23.52 15.07 6.25
CA ALA A 487 -24.76 15.76 5.85
C ALA A 487 -24.93 15.77 4.32
N TRP A 488 -23.85 16.08 3.59
CA TRP A 488 -23.85 16.05 2.12
C TRP A 488 -24.20 14.66 1.58
N THR A 489 -23.55 13.60 2.08
CA THR A 489 -23.76 12.23 1.59
C THR A 489 -25.18 11.74 1.86
N ARG A 490 -25.71 12.03 3.05
CA ARG A 490 -27.09 11.68 3.40
C ARG A 490 -28.09 12.39 2.49
N GLU A 491 -27.86 13.65 2.16
CA GLU A 491 -28.74 14.38 1.24
C GLU A 491 -28.71 13.77 -0.17
N VAL A 492 -27.52 13.42 -0.68
CA VAL A 492 -27.35 12.72 -1.96
C VAL A 492 -28.15 11.42 -2.00
N VAL A 493 -27.99 10.57 -0.98
CA VAL A 493 -28.70 9.28 -0.87
C VAL A 493 -30.21 9.49 -0.73
N ASN A 494 -30.65 10.38 0.15
CA ASN A 494 -32.08 10.66 0.37
C ASN A 494 -32.76 11.16 -0.90
N ARG A 495 -32.08 12.03 -1.66
CA ARG A 495 -32.58 12.53 -2.93
C ARG A 495 -32.75 11.40 -3.93
N TYR A 496 -31.74 10.55 -4.10
CA TYR A 496 -31.81 9.38 -4.99
C TYR A 496 -32.99 8.46 -4.64
N ILE A 497 -33.16 8.15 -3.36
CA ILE A 497 -34.27 7.32 -2.87
C ILE A 497 -35.62 7.98 -3.15
N LYS A 498 -35.73 9.30 -2.95
CA LYS A 498 -36.99 10.05 -3.13
C LYS A 498 -37.40 10.19 -4.59
N THR A 499 -36.47 10.45 -5.50
CA THR A 499 -36.79 10.71 -6.93
C THR A 499 -36.98 9.43 -7.73
N GLY A 500 -36.57 8.29 -7.19
CA GLY A 500 -36.60 6.99 -7.85
C GLY A 500 -35.63 6.91 -9.02
N GLN A 501 -35.22 5.69 -9.37
CA GLN A 501 -34.51 5.40 -10.62
C GLN A 501 -35.32 5.75 -11.88
N SER A 502 -36.58 6.17 -11.73
CA SER A 502 -37.53 6.47 -12.80
C SER A 502 -37.44 7.89 -13.36
N ASN A 503 -36.72 8.80 -12.71
CA ASN A 503 -36.51 10.14 -13.24
C ASN A 503 -35.21 10.17 -14.06
N GLU A 504 -35.29 10.10 -15.38
CA GLU A 504 -34.11 10.11 -16.29
C GLU A 504 -33.12 11.26 -16.01
N ALA A 505 -33.59 12.40 -15.48
CA ALA A 505 -32.72 13.53 -15.12
C ALA A 505 -31.90 13.32 -13.82
N VAL A 506 -32.22 12.31 -13.02
CA VAL A 506 -31.59 12.00 -11.72
C VAL A 506 -31.21 10.50 -11.60
N ALA A 507 -31.66 9.67 -12.56
CA ALA A 507 -31.49 8.24 -12.56
C ALA A 507 -30.02 7.86 -12.82
N PHE A 508 -29.51 7.01 -11.94
CA PHE A 508 -28.27 6.31 -12.15
C PHE A 508 -28.57 5.10 -13.03
N HIS A 509 -28.23 5.20 -14.31
CA HIS A 509 -28.15 4.02 -15.16
C HIS A 509 -26.76 3.44 -14.94
N TRP A 510 -26.69 2.24 -14.34
CA TRP A 510 -25.53 1.40 -14.60
C TRP A 510 -25.35 1.38 -16.11
N PRO A 511 -24.13 1.61 -16.65
CA PRO A 511 -23.97 1.62 -18.10
C PRO A 511 -24.63 0.36 -18.65
N GLU A 512 -25.64 0.51 -19.50
CA GLU A 512 -26.44 -0.62 -19.99
C GLU A 512 -25.47 -1.71 -20.49
N ASP A 513 -25.79 -2.96 -20.16
CA ASP A 513 -25.00 -4.17 -20.44
C ASP A 513 -23.65 -4.35 -19.72
N ARG A 514 -23.14 -3.36 -18.95
CA ARG A 514 -21.87 -3.52 -18.20
C ARG A 514 -22.02 -4.12 -16.81
N TRP A 515 -23.15 -3.95 -16.15
CA TRP A 515 -23.38 -4.46 -14.79
C TRP A 515 -24.86 -4.85 -14.59
N PRO A 516 -25.14 -5.97 -13.90
CA PRO A 516 -26.51 -6.43 -13.68
C PRO A 516 -27.30 -5.45 -12.82
N GLU A 517 -28.63 -5.37 -13.01
CA GLU A 517 -29.52 -4.65 -12.09
C GLU A 517 -29.41 -5.28 -10.69
N ILE A 518 -28.72 -4.61 -9.77
CA ILE A 518 -28.48 -5.15 -8.43
C ILE A 518 -29.67 -4.77 -7.54
N LYS A 519 -30.58 -5.73 -7.35
CA LYS A 519 -31.66 -5.61 -6.38
C LYS A 519 -31.13 -5.92 -4.99
N GLY A 520 -31.07 -4.90 -4.15
CA GLY A 520 -30.61 -5.05 -2.76
C GLY A 520 -31.55 -5.96 -1.97
N LYS A 521 -31.02 -6.52 -0.89
CA LYS A 521 -31.78 -7.45 -0.04
C LYS A 521 -33.02 -6.76 0.50
N LYS A 522 -34.18 -7.40 0.34
CA LYS A 522 -35.48 -6.93 0.88
C LYS A 522 -35.91 -5.54 0.38
N GLY A 523 -35.47 -5.12 -0.81
CA GLY A 523 -35.87 -3.84 -1.40
C GLY A 523 -35.10 -2.63 -0.88
N VAL A 524 -34.01 -2.84 -0.13
CA VAL A 524 -33.08 -1.78 0.27
C VAL A 524 -32.31 -1.29 -0.97
N PRO A 525 -32.16 0.02 -1.19
CA PRO A 525 -31.40 0.57 -2.31
C PRO A 525 -29.92 0.16 -2.28
N VAL A 526 -29.36 -0.17 -3.44
CA VAL A 526 -27.93 -0.49 -3.60
C VAL A 526 -27.16 0.73 -4.07
N PHE A 527 -26.05 1.04 -3.41
CA PHE A 527 -25.13 2.12 -3.76
C PHE A 527 -23.72 1.59 -3.99
N SER A 528 -22.90 2.33 -4.72
CA SER A 528 -21.47 2.05 -4.88
C SER A 528 -20.66 3.28 -4.48
N HIS A 529 -19.44 3.07 -3.98
CA HIS A 529 -18.51 4.16 -3.69
C HIS A 529 -18.22 5.04 -4.92
N ALA A 530 -18.25 4.49 -6.13
CA ALA A 530 -18.05 5.27 -7.36
C ALA A 530 -19.12 6.35 -7.57
N MET A 531 -20.30 6.25 -6.94
CA MET A 531 -21.37 7.24 -7.08
C MET A 531 -21.06 8.58 -6.42
N LEU A 532 -20.13 8.60 -5.45
CA LEU A 532 -19.76 9.81 -4.70
C LEU A 532 -18.59 10.58 -5.33
N GLU A 533 -18.04 10.08 -6.44
CA GLU A 533 -16.85 10.63 -7.09
C GLU A 533 -17.13 10.96 -8.56
N GLY A 534 -16.60 12.08 -9.04
CA GLY A 534 -16.80 12.55 -10.42
C GLY A 534 -15.51 12.94 -11.14
N TYR A 535 -15.61 13.59 -12.31
CA TYR A 535 -14.45 13.90 -13.17
C TYR A 535 -13.44 14.79 -12.49
N GLY A 536 -13.96 15.86 -11.90
CA GLY A 536 -13.13 16.86 -11.24
C GLY A 536 -12.51 16.38 -9.94
N GLN A 537 -12.83 15.17 -9.47
CA GLN A 537 -12.23 14.61 -8.26
C GLN A 537 -10.82 14.04 -8.51
N ILE A 538 -10.38 13.91 -9.76
CA ILE A 538 -9.01 13.51 -10.10
C ILE A 538 -8.00 14.47 -9.46
N THR A 539 -7.05 13.90 -8.73
CA THR A 539 -5.94 14.64 -8.13
C THR A 539 -4.62 14.32 -8.81
N SER A 540 -3.64 15.18 -8.56
CA SER A 540 -2.24 14.93 -8.89
C SER A 540 -1.54 14.05 -7.84
N GLU A 541 -2.24 13.57 -6.81
CA GLU A 541 -1.65 12.64 -5.85
C GLU A 541 -1.50 11.22 -6.42
N PRO A 542 -0.62 10.37 -5.85
CA PRO A 542 -0.34 9.04 -6.37
C PRO A 542 -1.58 8.14 -6.54
N LEU A 543 -2.61 8.36 -5.71
CA LEU A 543 -3.86 7.61 -5.77
C LEU A 543 -4.89 8.13 -6.78
N GLY A 544 -4.64 9.26 -7.47
CA GLY A 544 -5.50 9.75 -8.56
C GLY A 544 -6.93 10.09 -8.10
N ARG A 545 -7.92 9.29 -8.55
CA ARG A 545 -9.33 9.22 -8.11
C ARG A 545 -9.53 8.25 -6.94
N SER A 546 -9.01 8.62 -5.79
CA SER A 546 -9.22 7.86 -4.57
C SER A 546 -9.91 8.71 -3.53
N CYS A 547 -10.84 8.11 -2.79
CA CYS A 547 -11.52 8.77 -1.68
C CYS A 547 -10.53 9.19 -0.57
N LEU A 548 -9.35 8.55 -0.52
CA LEU A 548 -8.28 8.83 0.43
C LEU A 548 -7.50 10.10 0.09
N THR A 549 -7.70 10.72 -1.07
CA THR A 549 -6.94 11.91 -1.47
C THR A 549 -7.32 13.17 -0.69
N GLY A 550 -8.40 13.18 0.08
CA GLY A 550 -8.74 14.30 0.96
C GLY A 550 -9.65 13.88 2.11
N PHE A 551 -9.49 14.51 3.27
CA PHE A 551 -10.26 14.11 4.47
C PHE A 551 -11.77 14.26 4.26
N GLY A 552 -12.21 15.39 3.69
CA GLY A 552 -13.64 15.63 3.42
C GLY A 552 -14.23 14.62 2.44
N LEU A 553 -13.43 14.16 1.47
CA LEU A 553 -13.85 13.13 0.51
C LEU A 553 -13.94 11.76 1.17
N LEU A 554 -12.92 11.35 1.91
CA LEU A 554 -12.94 10.13 2.72
C LEU A 554 -14.19 10.08 3.60
N MET A 555 -14.51 11.19 4.27
CA MET A 555 -15.68 11.27 5.14
C MET A 555 -17.02 11.12 4.42
N ARG A 556 -17.11 11.41 3.11
CA ARG A 556 -18.30 11.10 2.30
C ARG A 556 -18.49 9.58 2.15
N HIS A 557 -17.40 8.87 1.91
CA HIS A 557 -17.43 7.40 1.77
C HIS A 557 -17.63 6.72 3.13
N VAL A 558 -17.07 7.27 4.21
CA VAL A 558 -17.37 6.83 5.59
C VAL A 558 -18.85 7.01 5.91
N ALA A 559 -19.49 8.10 5.46
CA ALA A 559 -20.92 8.29 5.67
C ALA A 559 -21.76 7.22 4.94
N LEU A 560 -21.35 6.81 3.73
CA LEU A 560 -21.99 5.71 3.01
C LEU A 560 -21.89 4.40 3.81
N TRP A 561 -20.70 4.11 4.35
CA TRP A 561 -20.48 2.96 5.23
C TRP A 561 -21.35 2.99 6.50
N GLU A 562 -21.44 4.13 7.17
CA GLU A 562 -22.31 4.33 8.34
C GLU A 562 -23.79 4.06 7.98
N MET A 563 -24.24 4.51 6.81
CA MET A 563 -25.59 4.28 6.30
C MET A 563 -25.88 2.80 5.98
N GLU A 564 -24.90 2.04 5.51
CA GLU A 564 -25.03 0.57 5.34
C GLU A 564 -25.24 -0.11 6.69
N ILE A 565 -24.48 0.29 7.72
CA ILE A 565 -24.60 -0.27 9.07
C ILE A 565 -25.96 0.05 9.70
N GLU A 566 -26.48 1.25 9.44
CA GLU A 566 -27.84 1.65 9.82
C GLU A 566 -28.93 0.84 9.09
N GLY A 567 -28.58 0.08 8.05
CA GLY A 567 -29.50 -0.71 7.24
C GLY A 567 -30.32 0.12 6.24
N THR A 568 -29.89 1.35 5.96
CA THR A 568 -30.61 2.25 5.03
C THR A 568 -30.28 1.99 3.57
N ILE A 569 -29.10 1.43 3.29
CA ILE A 569 -28.59 1.09 1.96
C ILE A 569 -27.78 -0.21 2.03
N GLU A 570 -27.49 -0.80 0.87
CA GLU A 570 -26.49 -1.86 0.69
C GLU A 570 -25.35 -1.34 -0.20
N ILE A 571 -24.09 -1.58 0.16
CA ILE A 571 -22.95 -1.15 -0.66
C ILE A 571 -22.50 -2.28 -1.59
N TYR A 572 -22.49 -2.01 -2.90
CA TYR A 572 -21.82 -2.84 -3.89
C TYR A 572 -20.31 -2.55 -3.89
N GLU A 573 -19.56 -3.40 -3.18
CA GLU A 573 -18.14 -3.22 -2.89
C GLU A 573 -17.19 -3.42 -4.08
N HIS A 574 -17.69 -3.98 -5.19
CA HIS A 574 -16.82 -4.31 -6.33
C HIS A 574 -16.39 -3.07 -7.11
N ILE A 575 -17.14 -1.97 -6.99
CA ILE A 575 -16.94 -0.75 -7.78
C ILE A 575 -16.55 0.43 -6.89
N PHE A 576 -15.39 1.00 -7.21
CA PHE A 576 -14.88 2.26 -6.71
C PHE A 576 -14.59 3.17 -7.92
N ALA A 577 -14.36 4.46 -7.69
CA ALA A 577 -13.97 5.34 -8.77
C ALA A 577 -12.60 4.92 -9.33
N GLU A 578 -12.45 4.93 -10.65
CA GLU A 578 -11.20 4.61 -11.33
C GLU A 578 -10.77 5.77 -12.23
N ASP A 579 -9.46 5.88 -12.46
CA ASP A 579 -8.86 6.96 -13.25
C ASP A 579 -9.28 6.92 -14.74
N ALA A 580 -9.66 5.76 -15.27
CA ALA A 580 -10.02 5.57 -16.67
C ALA A 580 -11.55 5.49 -16.88
N TYR A 581 -12.08 6.42 -17.68
CA TYR A 581 -13.51 6.60 -17.95
C TYR A 581 -14.22 5.41 -18.55
N ASN A 582 -13.53 4.66 -19.41
CA ASN A 582 -14.13 3.55 -20.14
C ASN A 582 -14.03 2.21 -19.37
N ASN A 583 -13.25 2.17 -18.28
CA ASN A 583 -12.83 0.91 -17.65
C ASN A 583 -13.18 0.77 -16.16
N ILE A 584 -14.06 1.60 -15.60
CA ILE A 584 -14.50 1.46 -14.19
C ILE A 584 -14.85 -0.01 -13.90
N GLY A 585 -14.02 -0.69 -13.09
CA GLY A 585 -14.17 -2.09 -12.68
C GLY A 585 -13.58 -3.14 -13.62
N GLN A 586 -12.83 -2.76 -14.67
CA GLN A 586 -12.31 -3.67 -15.71
C GLN A 586 -10.81 -3.93 -15.66
N VAL A 587 -10.05 -3.17 -14.87
CA VAL A 587 -8.62 -3.41 -14.62
C VAL A 587 -8.45 -3.60 -13.12
N ALA A 588 -8.01 -4.79 -12.71
CA ALA A 588 -7.80 -5.07 -11.31
C ALA A 588 -6.57 -4.33 -10.75
N TYR A 589 -6.53 -4.23 -9.43
CA TYR A 589 -5.44 -3.61 -8.65
C TYR A 589 -4.03 -4.10 -9.03
N ASP A 590 -3.90 -5.37 -9.43
CA ASP A 590 -2.62 -6.04 -9.68
C ASP A 590 -2.21 -6.04 -11.16
N ASP A 591 -2.77 -5.14 -11.97
CA ASP A 591 -2.51 -5.12 -13.42
C ASP A 591 -2.94 -6.42 -14.11
N THR A 592 -4.04 -7.01 -13.64
CA THR A 592 -4.67 -8.21 -14.19
C THR A 592 -6.06 -7.86 -14.70
N PRO A 593 -6.65 -8.66 -15.62
CA PRO A 593 -8.07 -8.52 -15.95
C PRO A 593 -8.96 -8.62 -14.71
N ALA A 594 -10.14 -8.03 -14.78
CA ALA A 594 -11.18 -8.24 -13.77
C ALA A 594 -11.70 -9.69 -13.83
N TYR A 595 -11.76 -10.35 -12.67
CA TYR A 595 -12.38 -11.67 -12.50
C TYR A 595 -12.84 -11.84 -11.05
N GLU A 596 -13.79 -12.73 -10.84
CA GLU A 596 -14.23 -13.16 -9.52
C GLU A 596 -13.51 -14.46 -9.13
N TRP A 597 -13.01 -14.51 -7.89
CA TRP A 597 -12.37 -15.68 -7.34
C TRP A 597 -13.36 -16.38 -6.40
N ASP A 598 -14.27 -17.14 -7.01
CA ASP A 598 -15.38 -17.86 -6.39
C ASP A 598 -15.66 -19.20 -7.11
N ASP A 599 -16.79 -19.83 -6.82
CA ASP A 599 -17.21 -21.11 -7.38
C ASP A 599 -17.50 -21.09 -8.90
N LYS A 600 -17.60 -19.91 -9.51
CA LYS A 600 -17.77 -19.73 -10.96
C LYS A 600 -16.43 -19.58 -11.69
N PHE A 601 -15.32 -19.45 -10.95
CA PHE A 601 -14.00 -19.32 -11.55
C PHE A 601 -13.65 -20.56 -12.37
N THR A 602 -13.24 -20.35 -13.63
CA THR A 602 -12.63 -21.40 -14.46
C THR A 602 -11.42 -20.84 -15.18
N ILE A 603 -10.38 -21.66 -15.35
CA ILE A 603 -9.17 -21.28 -16.09
C ILE A 603 -9.51 -20.80 -17.52
N PRO A 604 -10.35 -21.50 -18.32
CA PRO A 604 -10.68 -21.04 -19.67
C PRO A 604 -11.36 -19.67 -19.74
N ASN A 605 -12.26 -19.35 -18.79
CA ASN A 605 -12.88 -18.03 -18.74
C ASN A 605 -11.86 -16.97 -18.34
N PHE A 606 -10.95 -17.30 -17.43
CA PHE A 606 -9.92 -16.38 -16.98
C PHE A 606 -8.88 -16.10 -18.06
N THR A 607 -8.41 -17.10 -18.81
CA THR A 607 -7.50 -16.90 -19.93
C THR A 607 -8.15 -16.04 -21.02
N LYS A 608 -9.45 -16.26 -21.33
CA LYS A 608 -10.21 -15.36 -22.21
C LYS A 608 -10.25 -13.91 -21.69
N ALA A 609 -10.40 -13.73 -20.38
CA ALA A 609 -10.39 -12.39 -19.78
C ALA A 609 -9.00 -11.75 -19.88
N ILE A 610 -7.91 -12.53 -19.76
CA ILE A 610 -6.54 -12.07 -19.98
C ILE A 610 -6.32 -11.67 -21.45
N ASP A 611 -6.75 -12.52 -22.39
CA ASP A 611 -6.64 -12.25 -23.83
C ASP A 611 -7.40 -10.95 -24.18
N SER A 612 -8.67 -10.83 -23.74
CA SER A 612 -9.45 -9.60 -23.91
C SER A 612 -8.85 -8.37 -23.20
N PHE A 613 -8.08 -8.54 -22.13
CA PHE A 613 -7.35 -7.45 -21.50
C PHE A 613 -6.17 -6.98 -22.36
N ASN A 614 -5.40 -7.90 -22.95
CA ASN A 614 -4.33 -7.55 -23.86
C ASN A 614 -4.87 -6.99 -25.19
N ASP A 615 -5.96 -7.55 -25.73
CA ASP A 615 -6.59 -7.09 -26.98
C ASP A 615 -7.04 -5.62 -26.87
N ARG A 616 -7.59 -5.22 -25.71
CA ARG A 616 -7.97 -3.81 -25.47
C ARG A 616 -6.78 -2.85 -25.45
N GLU A 617 -5.60 -3.30 -25.05
CA GLU A 617 -4.39 -2.49 -25.14
C GLU A 617 -3.93 -2.33 -26.59
N VAL A 618 -4.12 -3.37 -27.42
CA VAL A 618 -3.88 -3.31 -28.86
C VAL A 618 -4.87 -2.36 -29.54
N GLU A 619 -6.16 -2.49 -29.24
CA GLU A 619 -7.20 -1.59 -29.76
C GLU A 619 -6.92 -0.12 -29.39
N ALA A 620 -6.59 0.13 -28.12
CA ALA A 620 -6.26 1.48 -27.65
C ALA A 620 -4.98 2.03 -28.32
N LEU A 621 -3.97 1.17 -28.56
CA LEU A 621 -2.80 1.58 -29.34
C LEU A 621 -3.17 1.91 -30.78
N GLN A 622 -3.98 1.06 -31.44
CA GLN A 622 -4.37 1.25 -32.84
C GLN A 622 -5.13 2.57 -33.00
N GLU A 623 -6.06 2.90 -32.11
CA GLU A 623 -6.79 4.17 -32.12
C GLU A 623 -5.84 5.39 -32.04
N GLU A 624 -4.81 5.34 -31.18
CA GLU A 624 -3.80 6.39 -31.09
C GLU A 624 -2.89 6.40 -32.32
N TRP A 625 -2.48 5.22 -32.80
CA TRP A 625 -1.61 5.08 -33.96
C TRP A 625 -2.24 5.58 -35.24
N ASP A 626 -3.50 5.23 -35.53
CA ASP A 626 -4.24 5.70 -36.71
C ASP A 626 -4.41 7.22 -36.74
N TYR A 627 -4.42 7.85 -35.57
CA TYR A 627 -4.42 9.30 -35.47
C TYR A 627 -3.05 9.92 -35.77
N PHE A 628 -1.97 9.23 -35.35
CA PHE A 628 -0.60 9.69 -35.51
C PHE A 628 -0.02 9.42 -36.90
N ALA A 629 -0.26 8.23 -37.44
CA ALA A 629 0.11 7.85 -38.79
C ALA A 629 -0.84 8.54 -39.76
N ASP A 630 -0.35 9.59 -40.43
CA ASP A 630 -1.09 10.31 -41.46
C ASP A 630 -1.80 9.31 -42.39
N SER A 631 -3.06 9.59 -42.74
CA SER A 631 -4.05 8.63 -43.27
C SER A 631 -3.69 7.94 -44.60
N ASN A 632 -2.49 8.18 -45.12
CA ASN A 632 -1.91 7.58 -46.32
C ASN A 632 -0.99 6.37 -46.03
N ASN A 633 -0.64 6.08 -44.78
CA ASN A 633 0.20 4.93 -44.43
C ASN A 633 -0.66 3.71 -44.03
N GLU A 634 -1.31 3.11 -45.03
CA GLU A 634 -1.96 1.81 -44.86
C GLU A 634 -0.87 0.75 -44.52
N SER A 635 -1.08 -0.01 -43.45
CA SER A 635 -0.47 -1.33 -43.16
C SER A 635 0.91 -1.43 -42.46
N ALA A 636 1.21 -0.61 -41.46
CA ALA A 636 2.23 -1.05 -40.48
C ALA A 636 1.62 -2.14 -39.57
N GLU A 637 2.12 -3.38 -39.63
CA GLU A 637 1.76 -4.41 -38.64
C GLU A 637 2.23 -3.95 -37.25
N LEU A 638 1.29 -3.63 -36.37
CA LEU A 638 1.61 -3.27 -34.98
C LEU A 638 2.28 -4.46 -34.28
N PRO A 639 3.22 -4.20 -33.34
CA PRO A 639 3.87 -5.24 -32.57
C PRO A 639 2.86 -6.03 -31.73
N VAL A 640 3.21 -7.28 -31.39
CA VAL A 640 2.46 -8.04 -30.39
C VAL A 640 2.64 -7.39 -29.02
N ILE A 641 1.55 -6.87 -28.46
CA ILE A 641 1.50 -6.26 -27.12
C ILE A 641 0.92 -7.25 -26.13
N LYS A 642 1.53 -7.32 -24.95
CA LYS A 642 1.15 -8.24 -23.89
C LYS A 642 1.51 -7.64 -22.55
N ARG A 643 0.49 -7.19 -21.80
CA ARG A 643 0.65 -6.71 -20.42
C ARG A 643 0.54 -7.81 -19.38
N VAL A 644 -0.15 -8.90 -19.73
CA VAL A 644 -0.26 -10.09 -18.88
C VAL A 644 -0.02 -11.32 -19.73
N SER A 645 0.87 -12.19 -19.25
CA SER A 645 1.18 -13.47 -19.87
C SER A 645 0.70 -14.61 -18.99
N TYR A 646 0.38 -15.75 -19.60
CA TYR A 646 0.06 -16.97 -18.86
C TYR A 646 0.61 -18.20 -19.56
N ALA A 647 0.86 -19.25 -18.79
CA ALA A 647 1.30 -20.55 -19.31
C ALA A 647 0.97 -21.68 -18.33
N SER A 648 1.16 -22.92 -18.78
CA SER A 648 0.95 -24.13 -17.97
C SER A 648 2.24 -24.67 -17.33
N THR A 649 3.40 -24.11 -17.70
CA THR A 649 4.73 -24.55 -17.22
C THR A 649 5.64 -23.38 -16.93
N PHE A 650 6.59 -23.58 -16.01
CA PHE A 650 7.61 -22.59 -15.68
C PHE A 650 8.48 -22.23 -16.89
N THR A 651 8.92 -23.22 -17.67
CA THR A 651 9.78 -23.00 -18.84
C THR A 651 9.09 -22.14 -19.90
N GLU A 652 7.78 -22.33 -20.10
CA GLU A 652 7.01 -21.57 -21.06
C GLU A 652 6.77 -20.11 -20.60
N ILE A 653 6.36 -19.89 -19.36
CA ILE A 653 6.08 -18.53 -18.85
C ILE A 653 7.36 -17.67 -18.74
N PHE A 654 8.53 -18.28 -18.54
CA PHE A 654 9.83 -17.61 -18.50
C PHE A 654 10.57 -17.57 -19.85
N SER A 655 9.91 -17.99 -20.94
CA SER A 655 10.46 -17.90 -22.30
C SER A 655 10.21 -16.54 -22.93
N ASP A 656 11.07 -16.15 -23.86
CA ASP A 656 11.01 -14.87 -24.59
C ASP A 656 9.65 -14.63 -25.29
N LYS A 657 8.91 -15.71 -25.63
CA LYS A 657 7.56 -15.63 -26.24
C LYS A 657 6.49 -15.08 -25.28
N ASN A 658 6.73 -15.22 -23.98
CA ASN A 658 5.82 -14.77 -22.93
C ASN A 658 6.31 -13.51 -22.25
N ASP A 659 7.44 -12.94 -22.66
CA ASP A 659 7.89 -11.64 -22.18
C ASP A 659 6.83 -10.58 -22.44
N MET A 660 6.63 -9.74 -21.45
CA MET A 660 5.67 -8.65 -21.56
C MET A 660 6.21 -7.65 -22.57
N ALA A 661 5.31 -7.11 -23.37
CA ALA A 661 5.62 -6.13 -24.40
C ALA A 661 4.60 -5.00 -24.27
N ILE A 662 5.05 -3.82 -23.86
CA ILE A 662 4.20 -2.67 -23.56
C ILE A 662 4.51 -1.58 -24.57
N ALA A 663 3.50 -1.10 -25.28
CA ALA A 663 3.66 0.03 -26.18
C ALA A 663 3.71 1.37 -25.41
N ILE A 664 4.64 2.24 -25.80
CA ILE A 664 4.85 3.54 -25.16
C ILE A 664 5.10 4.60 -26.23
N PHE A 665 4.26 5.63 -26.25
CA PHE A 665 4.58 6.88 -26.94
C PHE A 665 5.54 7.70 -26.07
N THR A 666 6.74 7.96 -26.58
CA THR A 666 7.82 8.68 -25.88
C THR A 666 8.65 9.45 -26.90
N THR A 667 9.91 9.77 -26.62
CA THR A 667 10.80 10.48 -27.54
C THR A 667 12.05 9.66 -27.84
N ASP A 668 12.59 9.81 -29.05
CA ASP A 668 13.81 9.13 -29.48
C ASP A 668 14.98 9.35 -28.50
N ALA A 669 15.16 10.61 -28.07
CA ALA A 669 16.19 10.99 -27.11
C ALA A 669 16.03 10.28 -25.76
N PHE A 670 14.80 10.10 -25.27
CA PHE A 670 14.57 9.39 -24.02
C PHE A 670 14.80 7.88 -24.17
N VAL A 671 14.40 7.28 -25.30
CA VAL A 671 14.66 5.85 -25.58
C VAL A 671 16.16 5.55 -25.55
N HIS A 672 16.96 6.35 -26.24
CA HIS A 672 18.41 6.22 -26.24
C HIS A 672 19.00 6.35 -24.82
N PHE A 673 18.61 7.39 -24.08
CA PHE A 673 19.04 7.59 -22.69
C PHE A 673 18.67 6.41 -21.78
N ALA A 674 17.42 5.94 -21.87
CA ALA A 674 16.90 4.83 -21.08
C ALA A 674 17.64 3.53 -21.38
N ASN A 675 17.83 3.20 -22.66
CA ASN A 675 18.57 2.01 -23.09
C ASN A 675 20.03 2.05 -22.64
N GLU A 676 20.74 3.18 -22.83
CA GLU A 676 22.12 3.33 -22.37
C GLU A 676 22.23 3.10 -20.86
N LEU A 677 21.35 3.74 -20.09
CA LEU A 677 21.38 3.68 -18.63
C LEU A 677 21.05 2.29 -18.10
N VAL A 678 20.03 1.63 -18.65
CA VAL A 678 19.62 0.27 -18.26
C VAL A 678 20.67 -0.75 -18.66
N MET A 679 21.18 -0.71 -19.90
CA MET A 679 22.18 -1.66 -20.37
C MET A 679 23.49 -1.53 -19.59
N LYS A 680 23.90 -0.30 -19.25
CA LYS A 680 25.05 -0.08 -18.36
C LYS A 680 24.84 -0.69 -16.98
N ALA A 681 23.64 -0.55 -16.41
CA ALA A 681 23.32 -1.13 -15.10
C ALA A 681 23.35 -2.67 -15.11
N LEU A 682 22.83 -3.27 -16.19
CA LEU A 682 22.89 -4.71 -16.40
C LEU A 682 24.35 -5.17 -16.57
N GLN A 683 25.15 -4.50 -17.40
CA GLN A 683 26.56 -4.85 -17.62
C GLN A 683 27.38 -4.81 -16.32
N GLU A 684 27.23 -3.76 -15.51
CA GLU A 684 27.92 -3.64 -14.21
C GLU A 684 27.52 -4.74 -13.22
N SER A 685 26.34 -5.33 -13.40
CA SER A 685 25.83 -6.44 -12.59
C SER A 685 26.06 -7.83 -13.22
N ASN A 686 26.71 -7.92 -14.39
CA ASN A 686 26.79 -9.12 -15.24
C ASN A 686 25.41 -9.69 -15.66
N LEU A 687 24.42 -8.80 -15.68
CA LEU A 687 23.01 -8.87 -16.09
C LEU A 687 22.74 -9.02 -17.60
N ASP A 688 23.73 -8.62 -18.40
CA ASP A 688 23.55 -8.22 -19.80
C ASP A 688 23.63 -9.37 -20.79
N LYS A 689 23.95 -10.58 -20.33
CA LYS A 689 24.15 -11.75 -21.19
C LYS A 689 23.05 -12.79 -21.00
N THR A 690 22.71 -13.46 -22.09
CA THR A 690 21.85 -14.64 -22.07
C THR A 690 22.60 -15.83 -21.47
N LYS A 691 21.89 -16.92 -21.17
CA LYS A 691 22.51 -18.20 -20.76
C LYS A 691 23.48 -18.76 -21.81
N THR A 692 23.36 -18.37 -23.08
CA THR A 692 24.28 -18.75 -24.17
C THR A 692 25.45 -17.79 -24.35
N GLY A 693 25.53 -16.72 -23.54
CA GLY A 693 26.62 -15.76 -23.53
C GLY A 693 26.46 -14.59 -24.52
N SER A 694 25.37 -14.55 -25.29
CA SER A 694 25.07 -13.42 -26.18
C SER A 694 24.57 -12.21 -25.39
N VAL A 695 24.94 -11.00 -25.81
CA VAL A 695 24.42 -9.77 -25.20
C VAL A 695 22.91 -9.67 -25.47
N LYS A 696 22.14 -9.36 -24.44
CA LYS A 696 20.70 -9.15 -24.53
C LYS A 696 20.41 -7.88 -25.35
N PRO A 697 19.32 -7.85 -26.14
CA PRO A 697 18.91 -6.64 -26.82
C PRO A 697 18.51 -5.55 -25.80
N PRO A 698 18.56 -4.27 -26.17
CA PRO A 698 18.02 -3.21 -25.35
C PRO A 698 16.52 -3.42 -25.04
N PRO A 699 16.04 -2.98 -23.87
CA PRO A 699 14.65 -3.20 -23.46
C PRO A 699 13.62 -2.36 -24.21
N LEU A 700 14.04 -1.27 -24.87
CA LEU A 700 13.19 -0.42 -25.69
C LEU A 700 13.59 -0.53 -27.16
N GLU A 701 12.63 -0.84 -28.00
CA GLU A 701 12.76 -0.95 -29.45
C GLU A 701 11.85 0.09 -30.11
N ILE A 702 12.40 1.01 -30.91
CA ILE A 702 11.60 1.98 -31.65
C ILE A 702 10.92 1.25 -32.81
N ILE A 703 9.62 1.49 -32.98
CA ILE A 703 8.83 0.94 -34.08
C ILE A 703 8.58 2.10 -35.05
N GLU A 704 9.13 2.00 -36.26
CA GLU A 704 9.05 3.07 -37.25
C GLU A 704 7.59 3.34 -37.67
N PRO A 705 7.31 4.60 -37.99
CA PRO A 705 7.40 4.96 -39.40
C PRO A 705 8.24 6.23 -39.58
N GLU A 706 8.94 6.34 -40.72
CA GLU A 706 9.53 7.59 -41.18
C GLU A 706 8.44 8.69 -41.17
N MET A 707 8.48 9.59 -40.18
CA MET A 707 7.60 10.75 -40.13
C MET A 707 8.42 12.03 -40.09
N GLU A 708 8.10 12.98 -40.98
CA GLU A 708 8.66 14.32 -40.94
C GLU A 708 8.01 15.13 -39.79
N SER A 709 8.85 15.62 -38.87
CA SER A 709 8.62 16.74 -37.93
C SER A 709 8.04 16.51 -36.52
N SER A 710 7.98 15.28 -35.98
CA SER A 710 7.57 15.04 -34.57
C SER A 710 8.68 14.37 -33.73
N ASP A 711 9.02 14.95 -32.56
CA ASP A 711 9.95 14.37 -31.56
C ASP A 711 9.40 13.09 -30.88
N VAL A 712 8.12 12.75 -31.12
CA VAL A 712 7.42 11.62 -30.50
C VAL A 712 7.60 10.36 -31.34
N VAL A 713 7.96 9.25 -30.69
CA VAL A 713 8.13 7.93 -31.28
C VAL A 713 7.30 6.89 -30.54
N LEU A 714 6.92 5.83 -31.23
CA LEU A 714 6.38 4.62 -30.61
C LEU A 714 7.54 3.67 -30.28
N ALA A 715 7.66 3.29 -29.01
CA ALA A 715 8.63 2.30 -28.56
C ALA A 715 7.92 1.09 -27.93
N LEU A 716 8.44 -0.11 -28.21
CA LEU A 716 8.08 -1.34 -27.52
C LEU A 716 8.99 -1.55 -26.32
N TRP A 717 8.41 -1.55 -25.13
CA TRP A 717 9.10 -1.85 -23.88
C TRP A 717 8.93 -3.32 -23.49
N ARG A 718 10.03 -4.06 -23.46
CA ARG A 718 10.06 -5.48 -23.11
C ARG A 718 10.48 -5.70 -21.66
N LEU A 719 9.72 -6.53 -20.93
CA LEU A 719 10.09 -7.01 -19.59
C LEU A 719 10.35 -8.52 -19.66
N ASP A 720 11.63 -8.87 -19.62
CA ASP A 720 12.11 -10.24 -19.61
C ASP A 720 12.16 -10.81 -18.17
N ASN A 721 12.69 -12.03 -18.03
CA ASN A 721 12.87 -12.68 -16.73
C ASN A 721 13.83 -11.96 -15.74
N ILE A 722 14.49 -10.87 -16.15
CA ILE A 722 15.30 -10.02 -15.28
C ILE A 722 14.59 -8.71 -15.01
N LEU A 723 14.20 -7.99 -16.06
CA LEU A 723 13.60 -6.64 -15.97
C LEU A 723 12.18 -6.66 -15.41
N ASN A 724 11.51 -7.81 -15.37
CA ASN A 724 10.24 -7.96 -14.66
C ASN A 724 10.43 -7.77 -13.14
N TRP A 725 11.60 -8.10 -12.57
CA TRP A 725 11.93 -7.84 -11.18
C TRP A 725 12.16 -6.35 -10.92
N GLN A 726 11.75 -5.91 -9.74
CA GLN A 726 12.04 -4.58 -9.21
C GLN A 726 13.17 -4.65 -8.19
N MET A 727 13.85 -3.53 -7.94
CA MET A 727 15.02 -3.45 -7.06
C MET A 727 16.23 -4.24 -7.54
N VAL A 728 16.32 -4.50 -8.85
CA VAL A 728 17.53 -5.07 -9.48
C VAL A 728 18.66 -4.04 -9.44
N ASP A 729 18.37 -2.84 -9.93
CA ASP A 729 19.24 -1.66 -9.84
C ASP A 729 18.37 -0.40 -9.82
N ARG A 730 18.74 0.58 -9.02
CA ARG A 730 17.98 1.83 -8.85
C ARG A 730 17.80 2.58 -10.18
N ARG A 731 18.79 2.56 -11.07
CA ARG A 731 18.73 3.19 -12.39
C ARG A 731 17.63 2.60 -13.25
N ILE A 732 17.48 1.28 -13.21
CA ILE A 732 16.43 0.55 -13.93
C ILE A 732 15.06 0.93 -13.37
N ASP A 733 14.92 0.98 -12.04
CA ASP A 733 13.67 1.35 -11.39
C ASP A 733 13.23 2.79 -11.72
N GLU A 734 14.17 3.75 -11.77
CA GLU A 734 13.85 5.15 -12.12
C GLU A 734 13.43 5.31 -13.59
N VAL A 735 14.11 4.62 -14.51
CA VAL A 735 13.68 4.55 -15.92
C VAL A 735 12.29 3.92 -16.01
N ARG A 736 12.06 2.83 -15.28
CA ARG A 736 10.78 2.11 -15.25
C ARG A 736 9.62 2.99 -14.77
N GLU A 737 9.81 3.82 -13.75
CA GLU A 737 8.76 4.75 -13.30
C GLU A 737 8.44 5.84 -14.34
N VAL A 738 9.45 6.33 -15.05
CA VAL A 738 9.25 7.33 -16.12
C VAL A 738 8.60 6.70 -17.36
N LEU A 739 8.94 5.45 -17.72
CA LEU A 739 8.26 4.70 -18.78
C LEU A 739 6.78 4.49 -18.46
N TRP A 740 6.46 4.14 -17.21
CA TRP A 740 5.06 4.10 -16.76
C TRP A 740 4.39 5.47 -16.76
N ALA A 741 5.14 6.55 -16.50
CA ALA A 741 4.61 7.90 -16.60
C ALA A 741 4.28 8.27 -18.06
N PHE A 742 5.13 7.90 -19.02
CA PHE A 742 4.84 8.04 -20.45
C PHE A 742 3.63 7.21 -20.88
N HIS A 743 3.59 5.93 -20.50
CA HIS A 743 2.47 5.05 -20.83
C HIS A 743 1.14 5.65 -20.31
N ARG A 744 1.09 6.10 -19.06
CA ARG A 744 -0.14 6.73 -18.48
C ARG A 744 -0.43 8.14 -18.97
N ALA A 745 0.59 8.90 -19.35
CA ALA A 745 0.38 10.25 -19.91
C ALA A 745 -0.21 10.20 -21.32
N ASN A 746 0.01 9.09 -22.03
CA ASN A 746 -0.46 8.88 -23.41
C ASN A 746 -1.53 7.78 -23.50
N GLU A 747 -1.98 7.18 -22.38
CA GLU A 747 -3.07 6.20 -22.38
C GLU A 747 -4.40 6.91 -22.66
N ARG A 748 -5.01 6.62 -23.81
CA ARG A 748 -6.39 6.99 -24.19
C ARG A 748 -6.63 8.50 -24.21
N VAL A 749 -5.71 9.24 -24.80
CA VAL A 749 -5.91 10.66 -24.92
C VAL A 749 -6.62 10.92 -26.23
N LEU A 750 -7.95 11.03 -26.16
CA LEU A 750 -8.78 11.62 -27.21
C LEU A 750 -8.36 13.09 -27.41
N ARG A 751 -7.22 13.30 -28.07
CA ARG A 751 -6.60 14.56 -28.48
C ARG A 751 -6.15 15.49 -27.34
N PRO A 752 -4.91 15.38 -26.86
CA PRO A 752 -4.23 16.49 -26.22
C PRO A 752 -3.33 17.18 -27.25
N GLU A 753 -3.45 18.50 -27.36
CA GLU A 753 -2.40 19.36 -27.93
C GLU A 753 -1.02 19.00 -27.30
N PRO A 754 0.10 19.20 -28.00
CA PRO A 754 1.44 18.85 -27.51
C PRO A 754 1.74 19.33 -26.07
N GLU A 755 1.25 20.52 -25.70
CA GLU A 755 1.37 21.08 -24.35
C GLU A 755 0.64 20.24 -23.29
N GLY A 756 -0.52 19.68 -23.64
CA GLY A 756 -1.30 18.80 -22.77
C GLY A 756 -0.56 17.51 -22.42
N ARG A 757 0.16 16.92 -23.39
CA ARG A 757 0.98 15.72 -23.16
C ARG A 757 2.12 15.98 -22.18
N ILE A 758 2.79 17.13 -22.32
CA ILE A 758 3.83 17.57 -21.40
C ILE A 758 3.27 17.69 -19.97
N ASP A 759 2.09 18.29 -19.83
CA ASP A 759 1.47 18.46 -18.52
C ASP A 759 1.04 17.11 -17.91
N TYR A 760 0.45 16.20 -18.69
CA TYR A 760 0.12 14.86 -18.21
C TYR A 760 1.37 14.06 -17.80
N LEU A 761 2.47 14.20 -18.55
CA LEU A 761 3.75 13.59 -18.19
C LEU A 761 4.27 14.15 -16.86
N LYS A 762 4.26 15.49 -16.69
CA LYS A 762 4.65 16.14 -15.42
C LYS A 762 3.83 15.61 -14.24
N THR A 763 2.51 15.51 -14.42
CA THR A 763 1.62 14.95 -13.40
C THR A 763 1.99 13.52 -13.05
N ASN A 764 2.14 12.65 -14.05
CA ASN A 764 2.43 11.24 -13.82
C ASN A 764 3.83 11.02 -13.21
N ILE A 765 4.85 11.79 -13.61
CA ILE A 765 6.17 11.77 -12.97
C ILE A 765 6.05 12.23 -11.50
N SER A 766 5.29 13.31 -11.25
CA SER A 766 5.11 13.83 -9.89
C SER A 766 4.43 12.83 -8.94
N LYS A 767 3.50 12.01 -9.45
CA LYS A 767 2.81 10.94 -8.72
C LYS A 767 3.73 9.78 -8.33
N ARG A 768 4.82 9.59 -9.06
CA ARG A 768 5.75 8.46 -8.93
C ARG A 768 7.05 8.86 -8.22
N ALA A 769 7.10 10.07 -7.68
CA ALA A 769 8.26 10.57 -6.94
C ALA A 769 8.22 10.14 -5.47
N ILE A 770 9.40 9.85 -4.90
CA ILE A 770 9.55 9.45 -3.49
C ILE A 770 9.64 10.68 -2.58
N ARG A 771 9.02 10.60 -1.38
CA ARG A 771 9.13 11.63 -0.32
C ARG A 771 10.38 11.42 0.54
N THR A 772 10.96 12.52 1.02
CA THR A 772 12.25 12.50 1.72
C THR A 772 12.25 13.10 3.14
N SER A 773 11.21 13.80 3.63
CA SER A 773 11.27 14.49 4.95
C SER A 773 9.99 14.57 5.80
N GLU A 774 10.16 14.78 7.12
CA GLU A 774 9.12 14.90 8.16
C GLU A 774 8.39 16.26 8.18
N LYS A 775 9.08 17.37 7.87
CA LYS A 775 8.42 18.69 7.72
C LYS A 775 7.37 18.67 6.61
N ASP A 776 7.56 17.80 5.62
CA ASP A 776 6.56 17.56 4.61
C ASP A 776 5.33 16.85 5.18
N GLU A 777 5.45 16.01 6.22
CA GLU A 777 4.34 15.23 6.81
C GLU A 777 3.27 16.11 7.43
N CYS A 778 3.66 17.02 8.31
CA CYS A 778 2.75 17.98 8.93
C CYS A 778 2.03 18.82 7.88
N HIS A 779 2.77 19.43 6.95
CA HIS A 779 2.17 20.26 5.90
C HIS A 779 1.30 19.43 4.93
N ALA A 780 1.69 18.20 4.60
CA ALA A 780 0.89 17.31 3.77
C ALA A 780 -0.42 16.92 4.46
N PHE A 781 -0.39 16.66 5.77
CA PHE A 781 -1.60 16.40 6.54
C PHE A 781 -2.53 17.62 6.56
N VAL A 782 -1.99 18.83 6.80
CA VAL A 782 -2.80 20.06 6.80
C VAL A 782 -3.42 20.30 5.41
N ARG A 783 -2.67 20.08 4.33
CA ARG A 783 -3.21 20.14 2.95
C ARG A 783 -4.31 19.11 2.73
N TRP A 784 -4.10 17.86 3.17
CA TRP A 784 -5.06 16.77 3.03
C TRP A 784 -6.38 17.04 3.76
N VAL A 785 -6.31 17.61 4.96
CA VAL A 785 -7.50 18.05 5.72
C VAL A 785 -8.16 19.26 5.05
N GLY A 786 -7.35 20.22 4.60
CA GLY A 786 -7.84 21.44 3.96
C GLY A 786 -8.34 21.24 2.52
N ARG A 787 -8.16 20.09 1.90
CA ARG A 787 -8.56 19.86 0.51
C ARG A 787 -10.08 19.75 0.40
N GLU A 788 -10.69 20.68 -0.35
CA GLU A 788 -12.13 20.63 -0.67
C GLU A 788 -12.42 19.46 -1.61
N PRO A 789 -13.45 18.63 -1.32
CA PRO A 789 -14.06 17.78 -2.32
C PRO A 789 -14.48 18.60 -3.55
N TYR A 790 -14.48 18.00 -4.73
CA TYR A 790 -14.78 18.71 -5.96
C TYR A 790 -16.27 19.03 -6.13
N GLN A 791 -17.15 18.11 -5.75
CA GLN A 791 -18.59 18.27 -5.93
C GLN A 791 -19.21 18.95 -4.71
N ASP A 792 -19.78 20.13 -4.86
CA ASP A 792 -20.50 20.80 -3.77
C ASP A 792 -22.01 20.61 -3.87
N THR A 793 -22.53 20.31 -5.07
CA THR A 793 -23.94 19.99 -5.29
C THR A 793 -24.26 18.62 -4.71
N THR A 794 -25.50 18.42 -4.25
CA THR A 794 -26.00 17.10 -3.80
C THR A 794 -26.73 16.35 -4.93
N ASP A 795 -26.61 16.86 -6.16
CA ASP A 795 -27.03 16.15 -7.35
C ASP A 795 -26.02 15.01 -7.60
N LEU A 796 -26.51 13.77 -7.69
CA LEU A 796 -25.66 12.64 -8.11
C LEU A 796 -25.04 12.99 -9.45
N ASN A 797 -23.72 12.88 -9.53
CA ASN A 797 -23.02 13.27 -10.74
C ASN A 797 -23.43 12.32 -11.87
N GLY A 798 -23.98 12.92 -12.94
CA GLY A 798 -24.32 12.25 -14.19
C GLY A 798 -23.12 11.72 -14.97
N ILE A 799 -22.07 11.24 -14.31
CA ILE A 799 -20.95 10.58 -14.99
C ILE A 799 -21.34 9.23 -15.59
N PHE A 800 -22.53 8.75 -15.24
CA PHE A 800 -23.23 7.63 -15.86
C PHE A 800 -24.26 8.07 -16.92
N TRP A 801 -24.31 9.37 -17.25
CA TRP A 801 -25.21 10.01 -18.21
C TRP A 801 -24.55 10.18 -19.61
N LEU A 802 -23.51 9.40 -19.91
CA LEU A 802 -22.80 9.44 -21.21
C LEU A 802 -23.29 8.38 -22.22
N GLY A 803 -24.51 7.85 -22.03
CA GLY A 803 -25.25 7.19 -23.11
C GLY A 803 -25.92 8.17 -24.08
N GLY A 804 -26.17 9.42 -23.64
CA GLY A 804 -26.98 10.39 -24.40
C GLY A 804 -26.20 11.39 -25.25
N TYR A 805 -24.89 11.59 -25.02
CA TYR A 805 -24.12 12.65 -25.67
C TYR A 805 -23.59 12.32 -27.07
N ARG A 806 -24.02 11.21 -27.69
CA ARG A 806 -23.69 10.92 -29.10
C ARG A 806 -24.58 11.63 -30.12
N ASN A 807 -25.63 12.35 -29.74
CA ASN A 807 -26.62 12.82 -30.73
C ASN A 807 -26.96 14.31 -30.82
N ASN A 808 -26.51 15.19 -29.92
CA ASN A 808 -26.83 16.62 -30.08
C ASN A 808 -25.54 17.44 -30.20
N GLY A 809 -25.12 17.63 -31.45
CA GLY A 809 -24.11 18.62 -31.79
C GLY A 809 -24.66 20.01 -31.50
N ASP A 810 -24.17 20.61 -30.43
CA ASP A 810 -24.05 22.05 -30.23
C ASP A 810 -23.07 22.25 -29.06
N TRP A 811 -21.89 22.79 -29.37
CA TRP A 811 -20.80 23.09 -28.45
C TRP A 811 -20.92 24.49 -27.87
#